data_AF-A0A9E0YXZ4-F1
#
_entry.id   AF-A0A9E0YXZ4-F1
#
_cell.length_a   1.000
_cell.length_b   1.000
_cell.length_c   1.000
_cell.angle_alpha   90.00
_cell.angle_beta   90.00
_cell.angle_gamma   90.00
#
_symmetry.space_group_name_H-M   'P 1'
#
loop_
_entity.id
_entity.type
_entity.pdbx_description
1 polymer ?
#
loop_
_entity_poly.entity_id
_entity_poly.type
_entity_poly.pdbx_seq_one_letter_code
_entity_poly.pdbx_strand_id
1 'polypeptide(L)'
;MNMCKKSRHIPLVCLCMLLILTLLPLNWIDTVSAASNKALGNEETGSVAVEYLNEERTEAEITYLIHAEPKEPVNVIFLVDASDTGKQSTQEAGAVIAGWSGKSSDMVYAYGSNPVKIITYGGEQTNETNWLETAAEYDANSSLTQIGGEANELTAVDKALEAIQEVKEMNNHPTVIFWALGSSVNKEAELSDKLTELDAALGDNGALVTYQYSKTVSNVLNQFADEAKALEEFYSNELLVSFSKALFDHHEGTMNLTLSQNQTMIEEITEVSAEPIKVTLVYGNTEATINQDKKGVIIQTGDFNAGDTLQVKLKVRLNPETMGPECVFDEQTFTTTYYTGLIDETNQNGSITFPEVVLNKSDLTIRYELGDNVTGTVPPNQSAASGTVITLADASDISKEGYTFGGWIVTEGTYAGTRYSAGESITMPDENITLKPVWGQTGVFLEVGQVEKAPAKSNQIMETAGLNQVLDFSDILINGELVGDKVHSVTFRDELLDYMDDASAEDSRKVTVKDRADIVYARNIAEEGSSVIAYLVEDDKQGFDMYVSAEGGVKAPSDIRALFAQYNSDTSTLGTGWNANLTKIDFAGNFDTSETTTMDALFYGCTGLTTVLGMEQFNTQNVTNISRLFTNCSAIDNIDLSAWDTSNVTTISRLFQGCTSLSNVRLNWSETNTKNFSDISYAFYNCKNLISLADTGIESWVLPNVTEGSAVFYNCTQLQSANLERWNPTKIVNLPWLFYGCENLQEFSLDGWRVPSLLSLQQAFSSCTKLEVIDLSSWTEIHSLNSLYGTFSGCTNVKEIRIPNIKSGFKTMFFYFTFDECTSLELLDISGWILDGCNEKVANSGGAFDLTTVFWGNTYPAGPFTLLADNWEVTVDEVLTNADQKLEVPWYDSRTDFKANVSINNWNLNNTVQDLSGLSRGWSVLGRKDQITELKGWSGLSGVTSMEGMLKGQSRLERVSITE
;
A
#
# COMPACT_ATOMS: atom_id res chain seq x y z
N MET A 1 -17.55 35.61 -43.56
CA MET A 1 -17.47 35.22 -44.99
C MET A 1 -16.35 36.04 -45.63
N ASN A 2 -15.43 35.40 -46.38
CA ASN A 2 -14.21 35.92 -47.01
C ASN A 2 -12.89 35.95 -46.20
N MET A 3 -11.85 35.60 -46.95
CA MET A 3 -10.44 35.42 -46.64
C MET A 3 -9.64 36.73 -46.43
N CYS A 4 -8.47 36.55 -45.80
CA CYS A 4 -7.17 37.18 -46.10
C CYS A 4 -6.92 38.68 -45.78
N LYS A 5 -5.86 38.89 -44.98
CA LYS A 5 -4.59 39.63 -45.27
C LYS A 5 -4.18 40.72 -44.26
N LYS A 6 -2.87 40.64 -43.91
CA LYS A 6 -1.89 41.72 -43.59
C LYS A 6 -2.00 42.32 -42.17
N SER A 7 -0.92 42.67 -41.44
CA SER A 7 0.44 43.12 -41.80
C SER A 7 1.38 43.12 -40.56
N ARG A 8 2.63 42.64 -40.70
CA ARG A 8 3.95 43.37 -40.66
C ARG A 8 4.40 44.11 -39.37
N HIS A 9 5.53 43.60 -38.83
CA HIS A 9 6.85 44.24 -38.59
C HIS A 9 7.19 45.06 -37.30
N ILE A 10 8.32 44.61 -36.66
CA ILE A 10 9.58 45.35 -36.28
C ILE A 10 9.73 45.88 -34.81
N PRO A 11 10.93 45.85 -34.13
CA PRO A 11 11.77 44.70 -33.64
C PRO A 11 12.53 45.02 -32.28
N LEU A 12 13.69 44.36 -32.04
CA LEU A 12 14.84 44.69 -31.12
C LEU A 12 14.76 44.08 -29.68
N VAL A 13 15.72 43.29 -29.16
CA VAL A 13 17.17 43.59 -28.94
C VAL A 13 18.04 42.30 -28.78
N CYS A 14 19.22 42.30 -29.45
CA CYS A 14 20.53 41.61 -29.25
C CYS A 14 20.61 40.15 -28.77
N LEU A 15 21.27 39.18 -29.42
CA LEU A 15 22.52 39.09 -30.22
C LEU A 15 23.83 39.46 -29.49
N CYS A 16 24.38 38.48 -28.76
CA CYS A 16 25.81 38.17 -28.50
C CYS A 16 25.77 36.75 -27.90
N MET A 17 26.31 35.67 -28.47
CA MET A 17 27.63 35.45 -29.03
C MET A 17 27.58 34.25 -29.98
N LEU A 18 28.17 34.43 -31.15
CA LEU A 18 28.53 33.38 -32.10
C LEU A 18 30.03 33.57 -32.30
N LEU A 19 30.87 32.80 -31.59
CA LEU A 19 32.30 32.65 -31.83
C LEU A 19 32.88 31.76 -30.74
N ILE A 20 33.04 30.47 -31.04
CA ILE A 20 34.20 29.61 -30.71
C ILE A 20 33.80 28.18 -31.11
N LEU A 21 34.75 27.47 -31.74
CA LEU A 21 34.72 26.06 -32.18
C LEU A 21 34.20 25.76 -33.61
N THR A 22 34.71 26.52 -34.58
CA THR A 22 35.13 25.92 -35.86
C THR A 22 36.59 25.48 -35.72
N LEU A 23 36.85 24.22 -35.43
CA LEU A 23 38.11 23.50 -35.70
C LEU A 23 37.99 22.07 -35.12
N LEU A 24 37.53 21.12 -35.94
CA LEU A 24 38.08 19.76 -36.08
C LEU A 24 37.34 19.05 -37.25
N PRO A 25 38.03 18.26 -38.10
CA PRO A 25 37.48 17.73 -39.34
C PRO A 25 36.72 16.42 -39.15
N LEU A 26 35.67 16.27 -39.97
CA LEU A 26 34.84 15.07 -40.15
C LEU A 26 35.68 13.85 -40.55
N ASN A 27 35.39 12.70 -39.93
CA ASN A 27 35.11 11.43 -40.59
C ASN A 27 34.73 10.38 -39.54
N TRP A 28 33.44 10.01 -39.51
CA TRP A 28 32.83 8.72 -39.13
C TRP A 28 31.38 8.99 -38.68
N ILE A 29 30.49 9.17 -39.65
CA ILE A 29 29.05 8.92 -39.48
C ILE A 29 28.62 8.18 -40.74
N ASP A 30 28.42 6.88 -40.62
CA ASP A 30 27.39 6.15 -41.35
C ASP A 30 26.87 5.06 -40.40
N THR A 31 25.55 4.83 -40.47
CA THR A 31 24.69 3.99 -39.61
C THR A 31 24.30 4.56 -38.24
N VAL A 32 23.60 5.71 -38.25
CA VAL A 32 22.41 5.86 -37.40
C VAL A 32 21.22 5.86 -38.36
N SER A 33 20.53 4.72 -38.46
CA SER A 33 19.24 4.67 -39.12
C SER A 33 18.23 5.36 -38.22
N ALA A 34 17.75 6.52 -38.69
CA ALA A 34 16.46 7.14 -38.38
C ALA A 34 15.88 6.87 -36.99
N ALA A 35 16.14 7.81 -36.06
CA ALA A 35 15.10 8.20 -35.13
C ALA A 35 13.94 8.76 -35.98
N SER A 36 12.94 7.92 -36.24
CA SER A 36 11.66 8.37 -36.77
C SER A 36 11.05 9.31 -35.73
N ASN A 37 10.42 10.38 -36.21
CA ASN A 37 9.43 11.12 -35.43
C ASN A 37 8.39 10.11 -34.93
N LYS A 38 8.48 9.63 -33.69
CA LYS A 38 7.34 8.97 -33.04
C LYS A 38 6.29 10.07 -32.84
N ALA A 39 5.19 9.95 -33.57
CA ALA A 39 3.99 10.74 -33.36
C ALA A 39 3.41 10.42 -31.97
N LEU A 40 2.54 11.31 -31.47
CA LEU A 40 1.69 11.24 -30.26
C LEU A 40 1.75 9.91 -29.48
N GLY A 41 2.06 9.95 -28.17
CA GLY A 41 2.17 8.77 -27.30
C GLY A 41 0.85 8.05 -27.02
N ASN A 42 0.22 7.49 -28.07
CA ASN A 42 -0.98 6.65 -28.06
C ASN A 42 -0.80 5.39 -28.96
N GLU A 43 0.44 5.09 -29.35
CA GLU A 43 0.83 3.91 -30.12
C GLU A 43 1.75 3.03 -29.24
N GLU A 44 1.26 1.85 -28.84
CA GLU A 44 1.99 0.91 -28.00
C GLU A 44 2.46 -0.30 -28.82
N THR A 45 3.70 -0.73 -28.61
CA THR A 45 4.29 -1.88 -29.31
C THR A 45 4.83 -2.88 -28.31
N GLY A 46 4.38 -4.13 -28.41
CA GLY A 46 4.80 -5.20 -27.52
C GLY A 46 6.11 -5.87 -27.92
N SER A 47 6.68 -6.61 -26.97
CA SER A 47 7.69 -7.65 -27.22
C SER A 47 7.04 -9.03 -27.17
N VAL A 48 7.69 -10.05 -27.76
CA VAL A 48 7.19 -11.42 -27.78
C VAL A 48 8.28 -12.44 -27.44
N ALA A 49 7.90 -13.46 -26.68
CA ALA A 49 8.72 -14.62 -26.36
C ALA A 49 7.98 -15.92 -26.73
N VAL A 50 8.73 -16.96 -27.09
CA VAL A 50 8.19 -18.28 -27.48
C VAL A 50 8.92 -19.37 -26.70
N GLU A 51 8.15 -20.29 -26.11
CA GLU A 51 8.66 -21.47 -25.43
C GLU A 51 8.02 -22.74 -26.02
N TYR A 52 8.81 -23.75 -26.41
CA TYR A 52 8.27 -25.06 -26.80
C TYR A 52 8.06 -25.93 -25.56
N LEU A 53 6.83 -26.37 -25.32
CA LEU A 53 6.45 -27.04 -24.06
C LEU A 53 6.80 -28.53 -24.02
N ASN A 54 7.27 -29.10 -25.14
CA ASN A 54 7.70 -30.49 -25.21
C ASN A 54 8.78 -30.74 -26.29
N GLU A 55 9.58 -31.79 -26.10
CA GLU A 55 10.66 -32.18 -27.02
C GLU A 55 10.17 -32.48 -28.44
N GLU A 56 8.94 -32.99 -28.57
CA GLU A 56 8.30 -33.34 -29.85
C GLU A 56 7.78 -32.12 -30.63
N ARG A 57 7.80 -30.92 -30.02
CA ARG A 57 7.27 -29.66 -30.57
C ARG A 57 5.86 -29.81 -31.11
N THR A 58 5.04 -30.49 -30.34
CA THR A 58 3.60 -30.59 -30.56
C THR A 58 2.87 -29.51 -29.77
N GLU A 59 3.53 -28.82 -28.84
CA GLU A 59 2.96 -27.71 -28.06
C GLU A 59 3.98 -26.58 -27.85
N ALA A 60 3.51 -25.33 -27.81
CA ALA A 60 4.30 -24.14 -27.48
C ALA A 60 3.46 -23.10 -26.71
N GLU A 61 4.11 -22.24 -25.95
CA GLU A 61 3.55 -21.03 -25.34
C GLU A 61 4.15 -19.79 -26.00
N ILE A 62 3.30 -18.83 -26.37
CA ILE A 62 3.68 -17.53 -26.94
C ILE A 62 3.25 -16.47 -25.94
N THR A 63 4.19 -15.66 -25.44
CA THR A 63 3.93 -14.59 -24.48
C THR A 63 4.21 -13.23 -25.09
N TYR A 64 3.20 -12.38 -25.17
CA TYR A 64 3.33 -10.97 -25.53
C TYR A 64 3.37 -10.09 -24.27
N LEU A 65 4.21 -9.05 -24.29
CA LEU A 65 4.28 -8.00 -23.26
C LEU A 65 4.16 -6.64 -23.93
N ILE A 66 3.07 -5.92 -23.67
CA ILE A 66 2.80 -4.57 -24.21
C ILE A 66 2.87 -3.58 -23.06
N HIS A 67 3.81 -2.64 -23.12
CA HIS A 67 3.97 -1.60 -22.10
C HIS A 67 3.23 -0.34 -22.55
N ALA A 68 2.42 0.26 -21.68
CA ALA A 68 1.83 1.58 -21.92
C ALA A 68 2.73 2.67 -21.30
N GLU A 69 3.15 3.65 -22.09
CA GLU A 69 4.08 4.69 -21.63
C GLU A 69 3.42 5.60 -20.55
N PRO A 70 4.11 5.90 -19.42
CA PRO A 70 3.59 6.84 -18.41
C PRO A 70 3.45 8.26 -18.97
N LYS A 71 2.38 8.98 -18.59
CA LYS A 71 2.15 10.38 -19.02
C LYS A 71 2.34 11.42 -17.92
N GLU A 72 2.40 12.68 -18.36
CA GLU A 72 2.61 13.88 -17.56
C GLU A 72 1.56 14.01 -16.42
N PRO A 73 1.96 14.39 -15.20
CA PRO A 73 1.07 14.51 -14.05
C PRO A 73 0.03 15.64 -14.22
N VAL A 74 -1.07 15.56 -13.47
CA VAL A 74 -2.19 16.53 -13.51
C VAL A 74 -2.40 17.20 -12.16
N ASN A 75 -2.84 18.45 -12.16
CA ASN A 75 -3.20 19.16 -10.93
C ASN A 75 -4.67 18.89 -10.59
N VAL A 76 -4.98 18.67 -9.30
CA VAL A 76 -6.36 18.41 -8.87
C VAL A 76 -6.82 19.46 -7.86
N ILE A 77 -8.01 20.01 -8.06
CA ILE A 77 -8.68 20.89 -7.11
C ILE A 77 -9.98 20.23 -6.67
N PHE A 78 -10.08 19.85 -5.40
CA PHE A 78 -11.36 19.47 -4.79
C PHE A 78 -12.10 20.71 -4.34
N LEU A 79 -13.29 20.93 -4.88
CA LEU A 79 -14.20 22.00 -4.48
C LEU A 79 -15.41 21.37 -3.79
N VAL A 80 -15.61 21.62 -2.50
CA VAL A 80 -16.54 20.83 -1.68
C VAL A 80 -17.55 21.69 -0.93
N ASP A 81 -18.82 21.46 -1.21
CA ASP A 81 -19.93 22.02 -0.43
C ASP A 81 -19.95 21.38 0.97
N ALA A 82 -19.54 22.17 1.96
CA ALA A 82 -19.53 21.85 3.38
C ALA A 82 -20.64 22.58 4.15
N SER A 83 -21.64 23.11 3.45
CA SER A 83 -22.82 23.77 4.00
C SER A 83 -23.80 22.78 4.66
N ASP A 84 -24.94 23.26 5.14
CA ASP A 84 -25.98 22.40 5.71
C ASP A 84 -26.56 21.42 4.67
N THR A 85 -26.60 21.82 3.39
CA THR A 85 -27.05 20.97 2.27
C THR A 85 -25.96 20.07 1.71
N GLY A 86 -24.70 20.34 2.04
CA GLY A 86 -23.50 19.66 1.53
C GLY A 86 -22.96 18.52 2.38
N LYS A 87 -23.56 18.24 3.55
CA LYS A 87 -23.05 17.25 4.53
C LYS A 87 -22.67 15.89 3.91
N GLN A 88 -23.53 15.35 3.04
CA GLN A 88 -23.25 14.07 2.40
C GLN A 88 -22.07 14.21 1.43
N SER A 89 -22.10 15.20 0.53
CA SER A 89 -21.04 15.47 -0.44
C SER A 89 -19.69 15.74 0.23
N THR A 90 -19.67 16.32 1.44
CA THR A 90 -18.45 16.50 2.25
C THR A 90 -17.85 15.16 2.70
N GLN A 91 -18.67 14.24 3.21
CA GLN A 91 -18.21 12.93 3.67
C GLN A 91 -17.65 12.11 2.51
N GLU A 92 -18.28 12.20 1.35
CA GLU A 92 -17.93 11.42 0.16
C GLU A 92 -16.70 12.00 -0.54
N ALA A 93 -16.57 13.33 -0.63
CA ALA A 93 -15.33 13.96 -1.04
C ALA A 93 -14.17 13.52 -0.14
N GLY A 94 -14.39 13.47 1.17
CA GLY A 94 -13.42 12.97 2.13
C GLY A 94 -13.04 11.50 1.89
N ALA A 95 -14.00 10.64 1.56
CA ALA A 95 -13.75 9.25 1.21
C ALA A 95 -12.96 9.10 -0.10
N VAL A 96 -13.23 9.93 -1.11
CA VAL A 96 -12.46 9.97 -2.37
C VAL A 96 -11.02 10.41 -2.09
N ILE A 97 -10.82 11.45 -1.26
CA ILE A 97 -9.49 11.93 -0.83
C ILE A 97 -8.77 10.90 0.07
N ALA A 98 -9.52 10.06 0.78
CA ALA A 98 -8.98 8.98 1.60
C ALA A 98 -8.68 7.70 0.81
N GLY A 99 -8.98 7.61 -0.49
CA GLY A 99 -8.73 6.39 -1.28
C GLY A 99 -9.53 5.14 -0.85
N TRP A 100 -9.31 4.05 -1.57
CA TRP A 100 -10.15 2.84 -1.52
C TRP A 100 -10.08 2.06 -0.20
N SER A 101 -8.94 2.07 0.50
CA SER A 101 -8.77 1.42 1.81
C SER A 101 -9.09 2.35 3.00
N GLY A 102 -9.51 3.58 2.75
CA GLY A 102 -9.61 4.64 3.76
C GLY A 102 -8.24 5.23 4.15
N LYS A 103 -7.19 4.96 3.36
CA LYS A 103 -5.89 5.61 3.44
C LYS A 103 -5.56 6.31 2.13
N SER A 104 -5.29 7.61 2.21
CA SER A 104 -4.91 8.41 1.04
C SER A 104 -3.56 8.03 0.45
N SER A 105 -2.79 7.16 1.13
CA SER A 105 -1.65 6.48 0.54
C SER A 105 -2.01 5.75 -0.75
N ASP A 106 -3.23 5.23 -0.87
CA ASP A 106 -3.71 4.62 -2.11
C ASP A 106 -3.75 5.62 -3.26
N MET A 107 -3.97 6.92 -2.95
CA MET A 107 -3.92 7.98 -3.95
C MET A 107 -2.48 8.29 -4.40
N VAL A 108 -1.52 8.31 -3.48
CA VAL A 108 -0.11 8.56 -3.83
C VAL A 108 0.53 7.35 -4.49
N TYR A 109 0.16 6.13 -4.08
CA TYR A 109 0.61 4.87 -4.67
C TYR A 109 -0.01 4.60 -6.04
N ALA A 110 -1.29 4.92 -6.26
CA ALA A 110 -1.94 4.67 -7.54
C ALA A 110 -1.73 5.79 -8.56
N TYR A 111 -1.56 7.07 -8.15
CA TYR A 111 -1.61 8.22 -9.08
C TYR A 111 -0.32 9.08 -9.11
N GLY A 112 0.72 8.76 -8.32
CA GLY A 112 1.94 9.56 -8.21
C GLY A 112 1.76 10.87 -7.41
N SER A 113 2.80 11.71 -7.32
CA SER A 113 2.77 13.00 -6.62
C SER A 113 2.08 14.11 -7.44
N ASN A 114 0.77 13.96 -7.70
CA ASN A 114 -0.04 15.01 -8.33
C ASN A 114 -0.34 16.12 -7.30
N PRO A 115 -0.08 17.41 -7.57
CA PRO A 115 -0.42 18.48 -6.64
C PRO A 115 -1.94 18.55 -6.45
N VAL A 116 -2.41 18.45 -5.21
CA VAL A 116 -3.84 18.53 -4.88
C VAL A 116 -4.16 19.68 -3.96
N LYS A 117 -5.21 20.44 -4.26
CA LYS A 117 -5.73 21.49 -3.38
C LYS A 117 -7.18 21.22 -3.05
N ILE A 118 -7.51 21.26 -1.76
CA ILE A 118 -8.87 21.09 -1.24
C ILE A 118 -9.41 22.45 -0.79
N ILE A 119 -10.59 22.78 -1.29
CA ILE A 119 -11.35 23.99 -1.02
C ILE A 119 -12.74 23.57 -0.54
N THR A 120 -13.10 23.91 0.70
CA THR A 120 -14.45 23.66 1.25
C THR A 120 -15.18 24.97 1.48
N TYR A 121 -16.50 25.01 1.25
CA TYR A 121 -17.29 26.25 1.35
C TYR A 121 -18.67 26.02 1.99
N GLY A 122 -19.18 27.02 2.71
CA GLY A 122 -20.51 27.01 3.34
C GLY A 122 -20.83 28.35 3.99
N GLY A 123 -22.05 28.87 3.81
CA GLY A 123 -22.43 30.21 4.26
C GLY A 123 -21.56 31.30 3.62
N GLU A 124 -20.95 32.15 4.46
CA GLU A 124 -19.97 33.16 4.04
C GLU A 124 -18.50 32.71 4.24
N GLN A 125 -18.27 31.43 4.58
CA GLN A 125 -16.96 30.91 4.95
C GLN A 125 -16.38 29.97 3.88
N THR A 126 -15.05 29.97 3.76
CA THR A 126 -14.27 29.07 2.91
C THR A 126 -13.02 28.60 3.67
N ASN A 127 -12.64 27.33 3.52
CA ASN A 127 -11.37 26.80 3.99
C ASN A 127 -10.59 26.23 2.80
N GLU A 128 -9.30 26.57 2.74
CA GLU A 128 -8.39 26.12 1.69
C GLU A 128 -7.17 25.45 2.31
N THR A 129 -6.69 24.39 1.67
CA THR A 129 -5.42 23.74 2.01
C THR A 129 -4.26 24.34 1.20
N ASN A 130 -3.03 24.08 1.64
CA ASN A 130 -1.87 24.19 0.74
C ASN A 130 -1.95 23.08 -0.32
N TRP A 131 -1.18 23.20 -1.39
CA TRP A 131 -1.01 22.10 -2.34
C TRP A 131 -0.37 20.90 -1.64
N LEU A 132 -1.08 19.77 -1.65
CA LEU A 132 -0.75 18.50 -1.03
C LEU A 132 -0.04 17.62 -2.06
N GLU A 133 1.08 17.00 -1.67
CA GLU A 133 1.91 16.18 -2.58
C GLU A 133 2.31 14.82 -1.97
N THR A 134 2.07 14.63 -0.67
CA THR A 134 2.49 13.43 0.08
C THR A 134 1.32 12.74 0.77
N ALA A 135 1.36 11.41 0.91
CA ALA A 135 0.28 10.63 1.51
C ALA A 135 -0.13 11.14 2.91
N ALA A 136 0.84 11.60 3.70
CA ALA A 136 0.58 12.18 5.01
C ALA A 136 -0.21 13.50 4.95
N GLU A 137 0.03 14.33 3.93
CA GLU A 137 -0.71 15.58 3.70
C GLU A 137 -2.14 15.30 3.25
N TYR A 138 -2.37 14.29 2.41
CA TYR A 138 -3.73 13.88 2.06
C TYR A 138 -4.48 13.28 3.26
N ASP A 139 -3.84 12.39 4.04
CA ASP A 139 -4.46 11.77 5.22
C ASP A 139 -4.86 12.82 6.25
N ALA A 140 -4.04 13.86 6.42
CA ALA A 140 -4.33 14.97 7.32
C ALA A 140 -5.51 15.84 6.86
N ASN A 141 -5.87 15.79 5.58
CA ASN A 141 -6.90 16.64 4.98
C ASN A 141 -8.08 15.85 4.37
N SER A 142 -8.12 14.52 4.54
CA SER A 142 -9.23 13.68 4.07
C SER A 142 -10.48 13.76 4.94
N SER A 143 -10.31 14.12 6.22
CA SER A 143 -11.42 14.34 7.16
C SER A 143 -11.96 15.77 7.06
N LEU A 144 -12.81 16.01 6.05
CA LEU A 144 -13.38 17.33 5.79
C LEU A 144 -14.41 17.74 6.86
N THR A 145 -14.27 18.95 7.37
CA THR A 145 -15.15 19.52 8.40
C THR A 145 -16.35 20.24 7.79
N GLN A 146 -17.55 20.04 8.36
CA GLN A 146 -18.74 20.79 7.99
C GLN A 146 -18.62 22.26 8.46
N ILE A 147 -18.98 23.21 7.60
CA ILE A 147 -18.97 24.66 7.83
C ILE A 147 -20.35 25.18 8.25
N GLY A 148 -21.43 24.62 7.68
CA GLY A 148 -22.82 25.00 7.95
C GLY A 148 -23.29 26.25 7.20
N GLY A 149 -24.58 26.61 7.32
CA GLY A 149 -25.20 27.70 6.58
C GLY A 149 -25.66 27.31 5.16
N GLU A 150 -26.08 28.29 4.35
CA GLU A 150 -26.47 28.06 2.95
C GLU A 150 -25.24 28.02 2.02
N ALA A 151 -25.20 27.08 1.07
CA ALA A 151 -24.12 27.00 0.08
C ALA A 151 -23.98 28.29 -0.73
N ASN A 152 -22.74 28.71 -1.00
CA ASN A 152 -22.42 29.89 -1.81
C ASN A 152 -21.44 29.53 -2.93
N GLU A 153 -22.01 29.01 -4.02
CA GLU A 153 -21.30 28.50 -5.18
C GLU A 153 -20.52 29.59 -5.93
N LEU A 154 -20.97 30.85 -5.86
CA LEU A 154 -20.24 31.97 -6.46
C LEU A 154 -18.87 32.17 -5.81
N THR A 155 -18.82 32.13 -4.48
CA THR A 155 -17.57 32.22 -3.74
C THR A 155 -16.70 30.98 -3.95
N ALA A 156 -17.29 29.80 -4.08
CA ALA A 156 -16.59 28.57 -4.41
C ALA A 156 -15.85 28.69 -5.76
N VAL A 157 -16.53 29.20 -6.80
CA VAL A 157 -15.94 29.41 -8.13
C VAL A 157 -14.85 30.48 -8.11
N ASP A 158 -15.03 31.58 -7.38
CA ASP A 158 -13.97 32.60 -7.22
C ASP A 158 -12.69 31.99 -6.63
N LYS A 159 -12.82 31.08 -5.65
CA LYS A 159 -11.68 30.38 -5.05
C LYS A 159 -11.03 29.36 -5.97
N ALA A 160 -11.82 28.65 -6.77
CA ALA A 160 -11.27 27.78 -7.80
C ALA A 160 -10.47 28.57 -8.85
N LEU A 161 -10.97 29.74 -9.29
CA LEU A 161 -10.25 30.63 -10.21
C LEU A 161 -8.90 31.11 -9.64
N GLU A 162 -8.85 31.48 -8.36
CA GLU A 162 -7.61 31.82 -7.66
C GLU A 162 -6.62 30.65 -7.65
N ALA A 163 -7.09 29.43 -7.33
CA ALA A 163 -6.26 28.23 -7.30
C ALA A 163 -5.74 27.83 -8.69
N ILE A 164 -6.52 27.97 -9.76
CA ILE A 164 -6.07 27.74 -11.14
C ILE A 164 -4.95 28.72 -11.50
N GLN A 165 -5.07 29.99 -11.09
CA GLN A 165 -4.01 30.96 -11.35
C GLN A 165 -2.72 30.61 -10.60
N GLU A 166 -2.83 30.22 -9.33
CA GLU A 166 -1.70 29.77 -8.51
C GLU A 166 -0.99 28.58 -9.15
N VAL A 167 -1.75 27.55 -9.56
CA VAL A 167 -1.15 26.33 -10.11
C VAL A 167 -0.49 26.57 -11.46
N LYS A 168 -1.05 27.43 -12.31
CA LYS A 168 -0.43 27.86 -13.58
C LYS A 168 0.91 28.56 -13.41
N GLU A 169 1.12 29.23 -12.27
CA GLU A 169 2.39 29.86 -11.93
C GLU A 169 3.40 28.84 -11.36
N MET A 170 2.93 27.75 -10.74
CA MET A 170 3.77 26.67 -10.21
C MET A 170 4.23 25.69 -11.30
N ASN A 171 3.30 25.23 -12.14
CA ASN A 171 3.55 24.32 -13.24
C ASN A 171 2.55 24.60 -14.38
N ASN A 172 2.81 24.09 -15.58
CA ASN A 172 1.91 24.26 -16.72
C ASN A 172 1.16 22.95 -17.04
N HIS A 173 0.89 22.13 -16.01
CA HIS A 173 0.18 20.88 -16.16
C HIS A 173 -1.32 21.11 -16.32
N PRO A 174 -2.02 20.19 -17.00
CA PRO A 174 -3.48 20.14 -17.03
C PRO A 174 -4.10 20.19 -15.62
N THR A 175 -5.30 20.77 -15.48
CA THR A 175 -5.96 20.95 -14.17
C THR A 175 -7.38 20.38 -14.17
N VAL A 176 -7.70 19.57 -13.16
CA VAL A 176 -9.04 19.01 -12.91
C VAL A 176 -9.65 19.69 -11.71
N ILE A 177 -10.94 20.02 -11.81
CA ILE A 177 -11.75 20.42 -10.67
C ILE A 177 -12.76 19.32 -10.39
N PHE A 178 -12.70 18.75 -9.20
CA PHE A 178 -13.71 17.85 -8.65
C PHE A 178 -14.63 18.62 -7.73
N TRP A 179 -15.84 18.94 -8.21
CA TRP A 179 -16.82 19.71 -7.47
C TRP A 179 -17.91 18.83 -6.86
N ALA A 180 -17.91 18.75 -5.52
CA ALA A 180 -18.90 18.11 -4.69
C ALA A 180 -19.98 19.10 -4.24
N LEU A 181 -21.22 18.95 -4.69
CA LEU A 181 -22.33 19.84 -4.34
C LEU A 181 -23.41 19.15 -3.50
N GLY A 182 -24.04 19.92 -2.62
CA GLY A 182 -25.20 19.50 -1.85
C GLY A 182 -26.48 19.33 -2.69
N SER A 183 -27.62 19.26 -2.00
CA SER A 183 -28.90 18.92 -2.65
C SER A 183 -29.53 20.01 -3.52
N SER A 184 -28.95 21.21 -3.57
CA SER A 184 -29.41 22.34 -4.38
C SER A 184 -28.25 23.21 -4.82
N VAL A 185 -28.42 23.90 -5.96
CA VAL A 185 -27.50 24.95 -6.43
C VAL A 185 -28.17 26.31 -6.21
N ASN A 186 -27.51 27.21 -5.48
CA ASN A 186 -28.06 28.54 -5.26
C ASN A 186 -27.67 29.51 -6.38
N LYS A 187 -28.57 30.46 -6.68
CA LYS A 187 -28.34 31.56 -7.64
C LYS A 187 -27.85 31.12 -9.03
N GLU A 188 -28.45 30.07 -9.61
CA GLU A 188 -28.04 29.49 -10.90
C GLU A 188 -27.80 30.50 -12.04
N ALA A 189 -28.61 31.57 -12.11
CA ALA A 189 -28.46 32.60 -13.14
C ALA A 189 -27.17 33.42 -13.01
N GLU A 190 -26.74 33.72 -11.78
CA GLU A 190 -25.48 34.42 -11.50
C GLU A 190 -24.29 33.46 -11.62
N LEU A 191 -24.49 32.19 -11.28
CA LEU A 191 -23.46 31.16 -11.36
C LEU A 191 -23.04 30.87 -12.81
N SER A 192 -23.96 31.00 -13.78
CA SER A 192 -23.68 30.81 -15.21
C SER A 192 -22.59 31.76 -15.74
N ASP A 193 -22.59 33.03 -15.30
CA ASP A 193 -21.56 34.00 -15.71
C ASP A 193 -20.19 33.60 -15.13
N LYS A 194 -20.16 33.14 -13.88
CA LYS A 194 -18.93 32.70 -13.19
C LYS A 194 -18.37 31.40 -13.74
N LEU A 195 -19.23 30.45 -14.10
CA LEU A 195 -18.81 29.21 -14.75
C LEU A 195 -18.23 29.46 -16.15
N THR A 196 -18.67 30.52 -16.85
CA THR A 196 -18.04 30.94 -18.11
C THR A 196 -16.62 31.45 -17.89
N GLU A 197 -16.36 32.16 -16.78
CA GLU A 197 -15.00 32.58 -16.41
C GLU A 197 -14.12 31.37 -16.03
N LEU A 198 -14.68 30.40 -15.29
CA LEU A 198 -14.00 29.18 -14.88
C LEU A 198 -13.60 28.31 -16.07
N ASP A 199 -14.53 28.07 -16.99
CA ASP A 199 -14.30 27.34 -18.25
C ASP A 199 -13.17 27.98 -19.07
N ALA A 200 -13.21 29.30 -19.26
CA ALA A 200 -12.14 30.03 -19.94
C ALA A 200 -10.79 29.95 -19.21
N ALA A 201 -10.79 29.81 -17.87
CA ALA A 201 -9.59 29.65 -17.07
C ALA A 201 -9.03 28.23 -17.14
N LEU A 202 -9.87 27.19 -17.21
CA LEU A 202 -9.42 25.82 -17.43
C LEU A 202 -8.82 25.65 -18.83
N GLY A 203 -9.49 26.19 -19.86
CA GLY A 203 -9.06 26.09 -21.25
C GLY A 203 -9.10 24.65 -21.78
N ASP A 204 -8.59 24.44 -23.01
CA ASP A 204 -8.74 23.17 -23.76
C ASP A 204 -8.10 21.92 -23.10
N ASN A 205 -7.31 22.09 -22.03
CA ASN A 205 -6.60 21.00 -21.34
C ASN A 205 -6.98 20.93 -19.85
N GLY A 206 -8.10 21.52 -19.44
CA GLY A 206 -8.61 21.40 -18.07
C GLY A 206 -10.02 20.81 -18.08
N ALA A 207 -10.46 20.27 -16.94
CA ALA A 207 -11.78 19.68 -16.84
C ALA A 207 -12.49 20.03 -15.54
N LEU A 208 -13.81 20.16 -15.62
CA LEU A 208 -14.73 20.33 -14.52
C LEU A 208 -15.60 19.08 -14.37
N VAL A 209 -15.38 18.34 -13.29
CA VAL A 209 -16.15 17.16 -12.91
C VAL A 209 -17.03 17.52 -11.73
N THR A 210 -18.35 17.39 -11.89
CA THR A 210 -19.31 17.80 -10.86
C THR A 210 -20.21 16.64 -10.43
N TYR A 211 -20.45 16.58 -9.13
CA TYR A 211 -21.47 15.70 -8.58
C TYR A 211 -22.37 16.46 -7.62
N GLN A 212 -23.66 16.18 -7.71
CA GLN A 212 -24.70 16.83 -6.92
C GLN A 212 -25.49 15.78 -6.16
N TYR A 213 -25.68 15.96 -4.85
CA TYR A 213 -26.50 15.07 -4.03
C TYR A 213 -28.00 15.30 -4.27
N SER A 214 -28.47 14.93 -5.46
CA SER A 214 -29.82 15.20 -5.95
C SER A 214 -30.29 14.08 -6.89
N LYS A 215 -31.57 14.14 -7.27
CA LYS A 215 -32.15 13.28 -8.32
C LYS A 215 -31.76 13.69 -9.74
N THR A 216 -31.37 14.94 -9.91
CA THR A 216 -31.13 15.56 -11.22
C THR A 216 -30.08 16.65 -11.05
N VAL A 217 -29.10 16.69 -11.94
CA VAL A 217 -28.09 17.75 -11.92
C VAL A 217 -28.71 19.07 -12.37
N SER A 218 -28.28 20.17 -11.77
CA SER A 218 -28.63 21.52 -12.20
C SER A 218 -28.32 21.72 -13.69
N ASN A 219 -29.23 22.41 -14.39
CA ASN A 219 -29.06 22.70 -15.81
C ASN A 219 -27.82 23.55 -16.09
N VAL A 220 -27.44 24.44 -15.16
CA VAL A 220 -26.25 25.27 -15.34
C VAL A 220 -24.98 24.43 -15.22
N LEU A 221 -24.90 23.50 -14.27
CA LEU A 221 -23.75 22.60 -14.15
C LEU A 221 -23.61 21.69 -15.38
N ASN A 222 -24.73 21.12 -15.85
CA ASN A 222 -24.76 20.31 -17.09
C ASN A 222 -24.30 21.07 -18.35
N GLN A 223 -24.31 22.40 -18.34
CA GLN A 223 -23.88 23.20 -19.48
C GLN A 223 -22.35 23.40 -19.52
N PHE A 224 -21.69 23.38 -18.36
CA PHE A 224 -20.27 23.75 -18.22
C PHE A 224 -19.37 22.61 -17.73
N ALA A 225 -19.92 21.62 -17.04
CA ALA A 225 -19.13 20.49 -16.57
C ALA A 225 -18.90 19.49 -17.71
N ASP A 226 -17.68 19.01 -17.82
CA ASP A 226 -17.29 17.92 -18.73
C ASP A 226 -17.94 16.60 -18.32
N GLU A 227 -18.10 16.39 -17.00
CA GLU A 227 -18.96 15.34 -16.45
C GLU A 227 -19.82 15.89 -15.31
N ALA A 228 -21.11 15.57 -15.34
CA ALA A 228 -22.10 16.00 -14.38
C ALA A 228 -22.95 14.81 -13.91
N LYS A 229 -22.89 14.48 -12.62
CA LYS A 229 -23.62 13.35 -12.02
C LYS A 229 -24.54 13.76 -10.87
N ALA A 230 -25.72 13.16 -10.82
CA ALA A 230 -26.68 13.29 -9.74
C ALA A 230 -26.74 11.98 -8.94
N LEU A 231 -26.62 12.05 -7.62
CA LEU A 231 -26.55 10.88 -6.74
C LEU A 231 -27.58 10.99 -5.62
N GLU A 232 -28.41 9.95 -5.46
CA GLU A 232 -29.38 9.81 -4.36
C GLU A 232 -28.85 8.95 -3.20
N GLU A 233 -27.91 8.05 -3.49
CA GLU A 233 -27.13 7.25 -2.55
C GLU A 233 -25.70 7.27 -3.05
N PHE A 234 -24.73 7.49 -2.18
CA PHE A 234 -23.33 7.53 -2.58
C PHE A 234 -22.66 6.18 -2.41
N TYR A 235 -22.05 5.70 -3.50
CA TYR A 235 -21.07 4.63 -3.47
C TYR A 235 -19.72 5.26 -3.77
N SER A 236 -18.87 5.41 -2.76
CA SER A 236 -17.51 5.97 -2.88
C SER A 236 -16.71 5.38 -4.05
N ASN A 237 -16.95 4.09 -4.34
CA ASN A 237 -16.35 3.36 -5.45
C ASN A 237 -16.69 3.94 -6.83
N GLU A 238 -17.92 4.41 -7.06
CA GLU A 238 -18.31 4.97 -8.37
C GLU A 238 -17.66 6.33 -8.62
N LEU A 239 -17.55 7.15 -7.58
CA LEU A 239 -16.84 8.43 -7.63
C LEU A 239 -15.34 8.23 -7.81
N LEU A 240 -14.75 7.26 -7.11
CA LEU A 240 -13.34 6.90 -7.28
C LEU A 240 -13.05 6.40 -8.71
N VAL A 241 -13.99 5.68 -9.36
CA VAL A 241 -13.85 5.28 -10.77
C VAL A 241 -13.88 6.49 -11.72
N SER A 242 -14.85 7.40 -11.57
CA SER A 242 -14.88 8.65 -12.35
C SER A 242 -13.64 9.51 -12.11
N PHE A 243 -13.21 9.60 -10.85
CA PHE A 243 -11.98 10.27 -10.46
C PHE A 243 -10.78 9.66 -11.18
N SER A 244 -10.66 8.33 -11.17
CA SER A 244 -9.58 7.63 -11.84
C SER A 244 -9.56 7.82 -13.35
N LYS A 245 -10.73 7.77 -14.01
CA LYS A 245 -10.84 7.99 -15.47
C LYS A 245 -10.49 9.42 -15.88
N ALA A 246 -10.73 10.39 -14.99
CA ALA A 246 -10.30 11.77 -15.23
C ALA A 246 -8.78 11.96 -15.13
N LEU A 247 -8.06 11.08 -14.43
CA LEU A 247 -6.62 11.23 -14.20
C LEU A 247 -5.73 10.45 -15.17
N PHE A 248 -6.22 9.34 -15.75
CA PHE A 248 -5.39 8.45 -16.58
C PHE A 248 -5.85 8.35 -18.02
N ASP A 249 -4.84 8.38 -18.88
CA ASP A 249 -4.99 7.93 -20.25
C ASP A 249 -5.12 6.39 -20.28
N HIS A 250 -6.03 5.86 -21.09
CA HIS A 250 -6.25 4.42 -21.20
C HIS A 250 -6.70 3.98 -22.59
N HIS A 251 -6.36 2.75 -22.93
CA HIS A 251 -6.83 2.06 -24.13
C HIS A 251 -8.05 1.18 -23.81
N GLU A 252 -9.17 1.41 -24.50
CA GLU A 252 -10.29 0.48 -24.55
C GLU A 252 -10.45 -0.09 -25.96
N GLY A 253 -10.68 -1.39 -26.05
CA GLY A 253 -10.89 -1.99 -27.36
C GLY A 253 -10.99 -3.50 -27.34
N THR A 254 -11.42 -4.02 -28.49
CA THR A 254 -11.42 -5.45 -28.78
C THR A 254 -10.41 -5.71 -29.89
N MET A 255 -9.40 -6.51 -29.58
CA MET A 255 -8.31 -6.88 -30.48
C MET A 255 -8.50 -8.35 -30.86
N ASN A 256 -8.66 -8.62 -32.16
CA ASN A 256 -8.81 -10.00 -32.64
C ASN A 256 -7.51 -10.44 -33.31
N LEU A 257 -6.61 -11.01 -32.51
CA LEU A 257 -5.32 -11.52 -32.95
C LEU A 257 -5.52 -12.86 -33.67
N THR A 258 -5.22 -12.90 -34.97
CA THR A 258 -5.45 -14.08 -35.81
C THR A 258 -4.15 -14.67 -36.32
N LEU A 259 -4.13 -15.99 -36.50
CA LEU A 259 -3.00 -16.67 -37.14
C LEU A 259 -2.85 -16.20 -38.60
N SER A 260 -1.62 -16.20 -39.11
CA SER A 260 -1.33 -15.81 -40.50
C SER A 260 -2.12 -16.67 -41.51
N GLN A 261 -2.66 -16.06 -42.57
CA GLN A 261 -3.68 -16.67 -43.46
C GLN A 261 -3.30 -17.99 -44.14
N ASN A 262 -2.03 -18.36 -44.16
CA ASN A 262 -1.54 -19.59 -44.81
C ASN A 262 -0.58 -20.41 -43.93
N GLN A 263 -0.47 -20.08 -42.64
CA GLN A 263 0.38 -20.86 -41.74
C GLN A 263 -0.22 -22.27 -41.56
N THR A 264 0.65 -23.27 -41.47
CA THR A 264 0.30 -24.69 -41.34
C THR A 264 0.82 -25.30 -40.04
N MET A 265 1.59 -24.55 -39.24
CA MET A 265 2.28 -25.00 -38.05
C MET A 265 1.42 -25.03 -36.79
N ILE A 266 0.59 -24.02 -36.52
CA ILE A 266 -0.35 -24.03 -35.39
C ILE A 266 -1.66 -24.70 -35.84
N GLU A 267 -1.98 -25.85 -35.26
CA GLU A 267 -3.25 -26.56 -35.47
C GLU A 267 -4.40 -25.87 -34.76
N GLU A 268 -4.21 -25.52 -33.49
CA GLU A 268 -5.20 -24.82 -32.67
C GLU A 268 -4.53 -24.08 -31.51
N ILE A 269 -5.13 -22.97 -31.09
CA ILE A 269 -4.85 -22.33 -29.81
C ILE A 269 -5.65 -23.09 -28.74
N THR A 270 -4.98 -23.55 -27.69
CA THR A 270 -5.56 -24.43 -26.66
C THR A 270 -5.92 -23.68 -25.39
N GLU A 271 -5.11 -22.69 -25.00
CA GLU A 271 -5.33 -21.84 -23.81
C GLU A 271 -4.93 -20.39 -24.13
N VAL A 272 -5.61 -19.44 -23.50
CA VAL A 272 -5.25 -18.03 -23.53
C VAL A 272 -5.45 -17.40 -22.16
N SER A 273 -4.53 -16.54 -21.74
CA SER A 273 -4.74 -15.57 -20.68
C SER A 273 -4.29 -14.19 -21.13
N ALA A 274 -4.94 -13.15 -20.61
CA ALA A 274 -4.52 -11.77 -20.79
C ALA A 274 -4.73 -11.03 -19.46
N GLU A 275 -3.64 -10.50 -18.92
CA GLU A 275 -3.64 -9.86 -17.60
C GLU A 275 -2.79 -8.57 -17.65
N PRO A 276 -3.32 -7.45 -17.16
CA PRO A 276 -2.51 -6.26 -16.94
C PRO A 276 -1.69 -6.43 -15.66
N ILE A 277 -0.37 -6.34 -15.77
CA ILE A 277 0.53 -6.09 -14.65
C ILE A 277 0.36 -4.61 -14.29
N LYS A 278 -0.43 -4.35 -13.25
CA LYS A 278 -0.88 -2.99 -12.91
C LYS A 278 0.12 -2.27 -12.01
N VAL A 279 0.38 -1.01 -12.33
CA VAL A 279 1.01 -0.05 -11.40
C VAL A 279 -0.08 0.68 -10.58
N THR A 280 -1.33 0.69 -11.07
CA THR A 280 -2.46 1.43 -10.50
C THR A 280 -3.59 0.51 -9.98
N LEU A 281 -4.30 0.91 -8.92
CA LEU A 281 -5.41 0.14 -8.31
C LEU A 281 -6.76 0.44 -8.99
N VAL A 282 -6.86 0.36 -10.32
CA VAL A 282 -8.12 0.64 -11.06
C VAL A 282 -8.81 -0.65 -11.52
N TYR A 283 -10.13 -0.72 -11.38
CA TYR A 283 -10.95 -1.78 -11.98
C TYR A 283 -11.19 -1.52 -13.46
N GLY A 284 -10.78 -2.51 -14.27
CA GLY A 284 -11.09 -2.72 -15.67
C GLY A 284 -10.81 -4.19 -15.95
N ASN A 285 -11.73 -4.88 -16.61
CA ASN A 285 -11.55 -6.30 -16.94
C ASN A 285 -10.73 -6.40 -18.22
N THR A 286 -9.61 -7.10 -18.16
CA THR A 286 -8.98 -7.66 -19.36
C THR A 286 -9.44 -9.10 -19.47
N GLU A 287 -10.07 -9.43 -20.58
CA GLU A 287 -10.52 -10.80 -20.85
C GLU A 287 -9.92 -11.24 -22.19
N ALA A 288 -9.50 -12.49 -22.24
CA ALA A 288 -9.11 -13.11 -23.51
C ALA A 288 -9.89 -14.40 -23.74
N THR A 289 -10.35 -14.59 -24.96
CA THR A 289 -11.11 -15.76 -25.37
C THR A 289 -10.58 -16.29 -26.70
N ILE A 290 -10.61 -17.61 -26.84
CA ILE A 290 -10.18 -18.26 -28.08
C ILE A 290 -11.32 -18.18 -29.10
N ASN A 291 -11.01 -17.85 -30.35
CA ASN A 291 -11.98 -17.86 -31.45
C ASN A 291 -12.61 -19.26 -31.61
N GLN A 292 -13.86 -19.32 -32.11
CA GLN A 292 -14.57 -20.60 -32.27
C GLN A 292 -13.84 -21.60 -33.19
N ASP A 293 -13.07 -21.10 -34.15
CA ASP A 293 -12.23 -21.92 -35.05
C ASP A 293 -10.87 -22.30 -34.44
N LYS A 294 -10.57 -21.77 -33.25
CA LYS A 294 -9.29 -21.88 -32.53
C LYS A 294 -8.08 -21.37 -33.32
N LYS A 295 -8.29 -20.48 -34.29
CA LYS A 295 -7.24 -19.90 -35.14
C LYS A 295 -6.93 -18.44 -34.82
N GLY A 296 -7.34 -17.98 -33.65
CA GLY A 296 -7.05 -16.65 -33.13
C GLY A 296 -7.63 -16.47 -31.73
N VAL A 297 -7.38 -15.32 -31.15
CA VAL A 297 -7.91 -14.92 -29.84
C VAL A 297 -8.50 -13.52 -29.91
N ILE A 298 -9.56 -13.32 -29.14
CA ILE A 298 -10.15 -12.00 -28.89
C ILE A 298 -9.66 -11.55 -27.53
N ILE A 299 -8.94 -10.44 -27.49
CA ILE A 299 -8.48 -9.77 -26.29
C ILE A 299 -9.32 -8.51 -26.13
N GLN A 300 -10.02 -8.39 -25.02
CA GLN A 300 -10.79 -7.21 -24.67
C GLN A 300 -10.09 -6.50 -23.52
N THR A 301 -9.76 -5.23 -23.70
CA THR A 301 -9.20 -4.38 -22.64
C THR A 301 -10.25 -3.35 -22.24
N GLY A 302 -10.69 -3.40 -20.99
CA GLY A 302 -11.63 -2.45 -20.41
C GLY A 302 -10.99 -1.17 -19.90
N ASP A 303 -9.77 -1.22 -19.35
CA ASP A 303 -9.01 -0.05 -18.88
C ASP A 303 -7.51 -0.41 -18.84
N PHE A 304 -6.83 -0.45 -20.01
CA PHE A 304 -5.37 -0.61 -20.05
C PHE A 304 -4.71 0.77 -19.93
N ASN A 305 -4.27 1.13 -18.72
CA ASN A 305 -3.86 2.49 -18.37
C ASN A 305 -2.40 2.76 -18.72
N ALA A 306 -2.08 4.03 -18.94
CA ALA A 306 -0.70 4.51 -19.01
C ALA A 306 0.10 4.06 -17.77
N GLY A 307 1.26 3.43 -17.98
CA GLY A 307 2.09 2.83 -16.93
C GLY A 307 1.84 1.34 -16.65
N ASP A 308 0.74 0.76 -17.11
CA ASP A 308 0.47 -0.68 -16.98
C ASP A 308 1.25 -1.49 -18.05
N THR A 309 1.40 -2.81 -17.82
CA THR A 309 1.91 -3.76 -18.84
C THR A 309 0.88 -4.84 -19.13
N LEU A 310 0.37 -4.93 -20.35
CA LEU A 310 -0.53 -6.01 -20.77
C LEU A 310 0.28 -7.25 -21.15
N GLN A 311 0.13 -8.33 -20.39
CA GLN A 311 0.69 -9.63 -20.68
C GLN A 311 -0.37 -10.54 -21.33
N VAL A 312 -0.06 -11.12 -22.49
CA VAL A 312 -0.95 -12.07 -23.17
C VAL A 312 -0.21 -13.38 -23.42
N LYS A 313 -0.70 -14.49 -22.86
CA LYS A 313 -0.12 -15.83 -23.06
C LYS A 313 -1.03 -16.69 -23.92
N LEU A 314 -0.45 -17.37 -24.90
CA LEU A 314 -1.14 -18.28 -25.81
C LEU A 314 -0.47 -19.65 -25.77
N LYS A 315 -1.18 -20.68 -25.32
CA LYS A 315 -0.74 -22.05 -25.56
C LYS A 315 -1.31 -22.54 -26.88
N VAL A 316 -0.45 -23.17 -27.68
CA VAL A 316 -0.77 -23.59 -29.03
C VAL A 316 -0.36 -25.04 -29.26
N ARG A 317 -1.22 -25.80 -29.95
CA ARG A 317 -0.87 -27.13 -30.47
C ARG A 317 -0.30 -26.98 -31.87
N LEU A 318 0.83 -27.63 -32.11
CA LEU A 318 1.59 -27.56 -33.35
C LEU A 318 1.40 -28.83 -34.19
N ASN A 319 1.23 -28.66 -35.51
CA ASN A 319 1.08 -29.73 -36.49
C ASN A 319 2.39 -30.53 -36.60
N PRO A 320 2.40 -31.84 -36.30
CA PRO A 320 3.61 -32.65 -36.32
C PRO A 320 4.25 -32.77 -37.71
N GLU A 321 3.48 -32.59 -38.79
CA GLU A 321 3.96 -32.75 -40.17
C GLU A 321 4.60 -31.47 -40.76
N THR A 322 4.45 -30.32 -40.09
CA THR A 322 4.98 -29.03 -40.56
C THR A 322 6.39 -28.81 -40.04
N MET A 323 7.33 -28.53 -40.95
CA MET A 323 8.76 -28.33 -40.68
C MET A 323 9.26 -27.02 -41.31
N GLY A 324 10.30 -26.40 -40.75
CA GLY A 324 10.83 -25.12 -41.21
C GLY A 324 10.43 -23.94 -40.33
N PRO A 325 11.05 -22.76 -40.54
CA PRO A 325 10.52 -21.50 -40.02
C PRO A 325 9.24 -21.16 -40.78
N GLU A 326 8.19 -20.86 -40.04
CA GLU A 326 6.92 -20.37 -40.56
C GLU A 326 6.46 -19.20 -39.68
N CYS A 327 6.08 -18.09 -40.32
CA CYS A 327 5.40 -17.00 -39.63
C CYS A 327 3.99 -17.48 -39.28
N VAL A 328 3.68 -17.52 -37.98
CA VAL A 328 2.41 -18.05 -37.46
C VAL A 328 1.48 -16.93 -36.99
N PHE A 329 2.04 -15.78 -36.61
CA PHE A 329 1.31 -14.53 -36.42
C PHE A 329 2.05 -13.43 -37.18
N ASP A 330 1.39 -12.81 -38.15
CA ASP A 330 1.88 -11.58 -38.78
C ASP A 330 1.82 -10.44 -37.73
N GLU A 331 2.69 -9.44 -37.86
CA GLU A 331 2.57 -8.19 -37.08
C GLU A 331 1.16 -7.61 -37.27
N GLN A 332 0.45 -7.43 -36.18
CA GLN A 332 -0.95 -7.00 -36.18
C GLN A 332 -1.14 -5.79 -35.29
N THR A 333 -1.48 -4.67 -35.91
CA THR A 333 -1.85 -3.43 -35.23
C THR A 333 -3.36 -3.32 -35.13
N PHE A 334 -3.86 -3.15 -33.91
CA PHE A 334 -5.26 -2.94 -33.63
C PHE A 334 -5.51 -1.49 -33.26
N THR A 335 -6.54 -0.89 -33.85
CA THR A 335 -7.04 0.40 -33.39
C THR A 335 -7.82 0.19 -32.10
N THR A 336 -7.43 0.91 -31.07
CA THR A 336 -8.15 1.03 -29.81
C THR A 336 -8.74 2.42 -29.71
N THR A 337 -9.82 2.57 -28.97
CA THR A 337 -10.20 3.88 -28.48
C THR A 337 -9.19 4.28 -27.43
N TYR A 338 -8.52 5.41 -27.64
CA TYR A 338 -7.60 5.96 -26.66
C TYR A 338 -8.24 7.17 -26.02
N TYR A 339 -8.41 7.09 -24.72
CA TYR A 339 -8.91 8.20 -23.92
C TYR A 339 -7.72 8.91 -23.33
N THR A 340 -7.62 10.21 -23.59
CA THR A 340 -6.70 11.10 -22.88
C THR A 340 -7.40 11.56 -21.60
N GLY A 341 -6.75 11.49 -20.44
CA GLY A 341 -7.30 11.96 -19.16
C GLY A 341 -7.75 13.42 -19.24
N LEU A 342 -8.68 13.79 -18.34
CA LEU A 342 -9.42 15.06 -18.20
C LEU A 342 -10.63 15.27 -19.12
N ILE A 343 -11.47 14.23 -19.19
CA ILE A 343 -12.85 14.23 -19.69
C ILE A 343 -13.07 15.15 -20.89
N ASP A 344 -12.35 14.89 -21.98
CA ASP A 344 -12.87 15.13 -23.32
C ASP A 344 -12.89 13.78 -24.03
N GLU A 345 -14.07 13.40 -24.51
CA GLU A 345 -14.29 12.33 -25.49
C GLU A 345 -13.64 12.67 -26.84
N THR A 346 -12.39 13.16 -26.87
CA THR A 346 -11.58 13.04 -28.07
C THR A 346 -11.17 11.58 -28.21
N ASN A 347 -12.07 10.80 -28.81
CA ASN A 347 -11.75 9.47 -29.33
C ASN A 347 -10.64 9.64 -30.37
N GLN A 348 -9.39 9.67 -29.91
CA GLN A 348 -8.25 9.53 -30.79
C GLN A 348 -8.08 8.04 -31.05
N ASN A 349 -7.71 7.71 -32.27
CA ASN A 349 -7.32 6.35 -32.58
C ASN A 349 -5.96 6.13 -31.90
N GLY A 350 -5.96 5.38 -30.80
CA GLY A 350 -4.74 4.74 -30.33
C GLY A 350 -4.51 3.46 -31.12
N SER A 351 -3.31 2.92 -30.99
CA SER A 351 -3.06 1.60 -31.54
C SER A 351 -2.20 0.74 -30.64
N ILE A 352 -2.49 -0.55 -30.62
CA ILE A 352 -1.70 -1.58 -29.95
C ILE A 352 -1.18 -2.53 -31.01
N THR A 353 0.14 -2.67 -31.08
CA THR A 353 0.82 -3.52 -32.05
C THR A 353 1.39 -4.77 -31.39
N PHE A 354 0.92 -5.92 -31.85
CA PHE A 354 1.47 -7.23 -31.53
C PHE A 354 2.55 -7.55 -32.59
N PRO A 355 3.81 -7.78 -32.18
CA PRO A 355 4.90 -8.08 -33.10
C PRO A 355 4.71 -9.45 -33.79
N GLU A 356 5.41 -9.65 -34.91
CA GLU A 356 5.44 -10.91 -35.65
C GLU A 356 5.94 -12.08 -34.77
N VAL A 357 5.36 -13.27 -34.96
CA VAL A 357 5.85 -14.52 -34.38
C VAL A 357 6.19 -15.52 -35.47
N VAL A 358 7.47 -15.90 -35.52
CA VAL A 358 7.97 -16.98 -36.37
C VAL A 358 8.27 -18.19 -35.50
N LEU A 359 7.60 -19.31 -35.78
CA LEU A 359 7.94 -20.59 -35.17
C LEU A 359 8.82 -21.39 -36.12
N ASN A 360 9.85 -22.06 -35.61
CA ASN A 360 10.75 -22.87 -36.42
C ASN A 360 10.84 -24.31 -35.92
N LYS A 361 10.19 -25.22 -36.66
CA LYS A 361 10.21 -26.66 -36.37
C LYS A 361 11.28 -27.43 -37.14
N SER A 362 12.04 -26.79 -38.02
CA SER A 362 13.11 -27.49 -38.73
C SER A 362 14.24 -27.89 -37.80
N ASP A 363 14.85 -29.02 -38.14
CA ASP A 363 16.24 -29.23 -37.78
C ASP A 363 17.05 -28.11 -38.43
N LEU A 364 17.60 -27.25 -37.58
CA LEU A 364 18.60 -26.30 -37.99
C LEU A 364 19.89 -27.07 -38.24
N THR A 365 20.84 -26.44 -38.91
CA THR A 365 22.09 -27.09 -39.28
C THR A 365 23.25 -26.23 -38.84
N ILE A 366 24.15 -26.86 -38.09
CA ILE A 366 25.49 -26.37 -37.87
C ILE A 366 26.38 -26.91 -38.98
N ARG A 367 26.90 -25.99 -39.78
CA ARG A 367 27.86 -26.28 -40.84
C ARG A 367 29.26 -25.98 -40.35
N TYR A 368 30.22 -26.79 -40.77
CA TYR A 368 31.62 -26.53 -40.51
C TYR A 368 32.32 -26.15 -41.82
N GLU A 369 33.08 -25.06 -41.79
CA GLU A 369 33.90 -24.63 -42.93
C GLU A 369 35.35 -24.41 -42.49
N LEU A 370 36.29 -25.02 -43.21
CA LEU A 370 37.72 -24.75 -43.00
C LEU A 370 38.12 -23.54 -43.85
N GLY A 371 38.69 -22.52 -43.21
CA GLY A 371 39.23 -21.35 -43.90
C GLY A 371 40.56 -21.62 -44.61
N ASP A 372 41.12 -20.60 -45.25
CA ASP A 372 42.37 -20.72 -46.01
C ASP A 372 43.57 -21.18 -45.15
N ASN A 373 44.42 -22.03 -45.75
CA ASN A 373 45.63 -22.60 -45.15
C ASN A 373 45.41 -23.49 -43.91
N VAL A 374 44.24 -24.14 -43.80
CA VAL A 374 43.96 -25.20 -42.81
C VAL A 374 44.04 -26.57 -43.50
N THR A 375 44.78 -27.51 -42.91
CA THR A 375 44.89 -28.90 -43.39
C THR A 375 44.12 -29.86 -42.50
N GLY A 376 43.32 -30.76 -43.07
CA GLY A 376 42.51 -31.73 -42.32
C GLY A 376 41.21 -32.07 -43.03
N THR A 377 40.31 -32.76 -42.33
CA THR A 377 38.97 -33.11 -42.85
C THR A 377 37.92 -32.22 -42.19
N VAL A 378 37.01 -31.66 -43.00
CA VAL A 378 35.89 -30.83 -42.50
C VAL A 378 34.95 -31.73 -41.69
N PRO A 379 34.58 -31.36 -40.45
CA PRO A 379 33.59 -32.12 -39.68
C PRO A 379 32.24 -32.23 -40.41
N PRO A 380 31.48 -33.32 -40.18
CA PRO A 380 30.17 -33.46 -40.77
C PRO A 380 29.20 -32.42 -40.21
N ASN A 381 28.29 -31.93 -41.05
CA ASN A 381 27.21 -31.06 -40.61
C ASN A 381 26.37 -31.77 -39.54
N GLN A 382 25.95 -31.02 -38.54
CA GLN A 382 25.06 -31.50 -37.47
C GLN A 382 23.72 -30.82 -37.60
N SER A 383 22.66 -31.61 -37.59
CA SER A 383 21.29 -31.11 -37.72
C SER A 383 20.48 -31.56 -36.52
N ALA A 384 19.81 -30.61 -35.89
CA ALA A 384 18.90 -30.81 -34.77
C ALA A 384 17.93 -29.63 -34.69
N ALA A 385 16.80 -29.82 -34.03
CA ALA A 385 15.78 -28.79 -33.95
C ALA A 385 16.15 -27.66 -32.95
N SER A 386 15.73 -26.40 -33.19
CA SER A 386 16.03 -25.21 -32.34
C SER A 386 15.67 -25.41 -30.87
N GLY A 387 16.60 -25.42 -29.92
CA GLY A 387 16.33 -25.81 -28.53
C GLY A 387 16.86 -27.19 -28.13
N THR A 388 17.24 -28.05 -29.09
CA THR A 388 17.85 -29.35 -28.80
C THR A 388 19.32 -29.17 -28.45
N VAL A 389 19.78 -29.82 -27.37
CA VAL A 389 21.21 -29.80 -27.01
C VAL A 389 22.02 -30.65 -28.00
N ILE A 390 23.02 -30.06 -28.63
CA ILE A 390 23.95 -30.74 -29.55
C ILE A 390 25.41 -30.54 -29.15
N THR A 391 26.20 -31.60 -29.21
CA THR A 391 27.64 -31.55 -28.96
C THR A 391 28.40 -31.20 -30.24
N LEU A 392 29.11 -30.07 -30.26
CA LEU A 392 29.88 -29.61 -31.42
C LEU A 392 31.12 -30.49 -31.69
N ALA A 393 31.63 -30.45 -32.93
CA ALA A 393 32.74 -31.30 -33.33
C ALA A 393 34.06 -30.96 -32.61
N ASP A 394 34.79 -31.96 -32.14
CA ASP A 394 36.07 -31.78 -31.44
C ASP A 394 37.22 -31.32 -32.35
N ALA A 395 37.05 -31.45 -33.68
CA ALA A 395 38.01 -31.03 -34.71
C ALA A 395 39.43 -31.58 -34.52
N SER A 396 39.59 -32.82 -34.03
CA SER A 396 40.89 -33.46 -33.75
C SER A 396 41.84 -33.57 -34.94
N ASP A 397 41.29 -33.57 -36.16
CA ASP A 397 42.02 -33.90 -37.39
C ASP A 397 42.34 -32.65 -38.24
N ILE A 398 42.04 -31.44 -37.75
CA ILE A 398 42.35 -30.18 -38.43
C ILE A 398 43.55 -29.49 -37.80
N SER A 399 44.40 -28.88 -38.63
CA SER A 399 45.65 -28.24 -38.21
C SER A 399 46.00 -27.05 -39.08
N LYS A 400 46.69 -26.07 -38.48
CA LYS A 400 47.20 -24.87 -39.15
C LYS A 400 48.62 -24.59 -38.65
N GLU A 401 49.57 -24.53 -39.57
CA GLU A 401 51.00 -24.41 -39.23
C GLU A 401 51.27 -23.17 -38.36
N GLY A 402 51.83 -23.37 -37.16
CA GLY A 402 52.17 -22.31 -36.18
C GLY A 402 51.04 -21.92 -35.21
N TYR A 403 49.86 -22.54 -35.29
CA TYR A 403 48.70 -22.20 -34.48
C TYR A 403 48.07 -23.43 -33.82
N THR A 404 47.45 -23.23 -32.65
CA THR A 404 46.64 -24.22 -31.93
C THR A 404 45.16 -23.94 -32.18
N PHE A 405 44.38 -25.01 -32.43
CA PHE A 405 42.93 -24.90 -32.57
C PHE A 405 42.29 -24.46 -31.24
N GLY A 406 41.48 -23.42 -31.27
CA GLY A 406 40.90 -22.77 -30.08
C GLY A 406 39.37 -22.80 -30.04
N GLY A 407 38.74 -23.70 -30.81
CA GLY A 407 37.29 -23.82 -30.90
C GLY A 407 36.71 -23.25 -32.19
N TRP A 408 35.40 -23.03 -32.18
CA TRP A 408 34.60 -22.60 -33.32
C TRP A 408 34.10 -21.18 -33.14
N ILE A 409 33.86 -20.47 -34.25
CA ILE A 409 33.21 -19.16 -34.26
C ILE A 409 32.13 -19.11 -35.34
N VAL A 410 30.99 -18.53 -35.02
CA VAL A 410 29.94 -18.21 -36.00
C VAL A 410 30.37 -16.99 -36.78
N THR A 411 30.42 -17.07 -38.11
CA THR A 411 31.00 -15.99 -38.91
C THR A 411 29.98 -15.03 -39.54
N GLU A 412 28.72 -15.42 -39.62
CA GLU A 412 27.65 -14.69 -40.32
C GLU A 412 26.32 -14.97 -39.61
N GLY A 413 25.32 -14.11 -39.81
CA GLY A 413 24.00 -14.22 -39.17
C GLY A 413 23.87 -13.42 -37.87
N THR A 414 22.75 -13.60 -37.18
CA THR A 414 22.40 -12.94 -35.91
C THR A 414 23.40 -13.28 -34.80
N TYR A 415 23.97 -14.49 -34.84
CA TYR A 415 24.98 -14.99 -33.91
C TYR A 415 26.42 -14.72 -34.35
N ALA A 416 26.67 -13.89 -35.37
CA ALA A 416 28.02 -13.62 -35.85
C ALA A 416 28.93 -13.08 -34.73
N GLY A 417 30.07 -13.75 -34.53
CA GLY A 417 31.04 -13.42 -33.47
C GLY A 417 30.96 -14.34 -32.25
N THR A 418 29.87 -15.10 -32.06
CA THR A 418 29.73 -16.08 -30.97
C THR A 418 30.73 -17.22 -31.13
N ARG A 419 31.37 -17.62 -30.03
CA ARG A 419 32.43 -18.62 -30.01
C ARG A 419 32.02 -19.82 -29.16
N TYR A 420 32.42 -21.00 -29.62
CA TYR A 420 32.17 -22.26 -28.94
C TYR A 420 33.45 -23.07 -28.79
N SER A 421 33.57 -23.83 -27.71
CA SER A 421 34.62 -24.81 -27.49
C SER A 421 34.46 -26.04 -28.37
N ALA A 422 35.57 -26.76 -28.54
CA ALA A 422 35.57 -28.07 -29.15
C ALA A 422 34.82 -29.06 -28.23
N GLY A 423 33.82 -29.77 -28.75
CA GLY A 423 33.03 -30.70 -27.94
C GLY A 423 32.00 -30.06 -27.02
N GLU A 424 31.77 -28.75 -27.13
CA GLU A 424 30.78 -28.04 -26.32
C GLU A 424 29.36 -28.50 -26.67
N SER A 425 28.52 -28.71 -25.65
CA SER A 425 27.10 -29.00 -25.87
C SER A 425 26.32 -27.70 -25.83
N ILE A 426 25.78 -27.29 -26.98
CA ILE A 426 25.03 -26.05 -27.13
C ILE A 426 23.56 -26.36 -27.40
N THR A 427 22.68 -25.52 -26.90
CA THR A 427 21.29 -25.48 -27.36
C THR A 427 21.30 -25.02 -28.82
N MET A 428 20.67 -25.80 -29.69
CA MET A 428 20.60 -25.49 -31.11
C MET A 428 20.02 -24.08 -31.29
N PRO A 429 20.74 -23.15 -31.95
CA PRO A 429 20.24 -21.79 -32.22
C PRO A 429 18.95 -21.82 -33.02
N ASP A 430 18.24 -20.70 -33.12
CA ASP A 430 16.99 -20.56 -33.90
C ASP A 430 17.19 -20.30 -35.41
N GLU A 431 18.45 -20.20 -35.85
CA GLU A 431 18.85 -20.14 -37.27
C GLU A 431 20.00 -21.11 -37.61
N ASN A 432 20.24 -21.32 -38.91
CA ASN A 432 21.38 -22.11 -39.37
C ASN A 432 22.67 -21.31 -39.15
N ILE A 433 23.66 -21.92 -38.50
CA ILE A 433 24.95 -21.27 -38.26
C ILE A 433 26.09 -22.00 -38.97
N THR A 434 27.05 -21.22 -39.47
CA THR A 434 28.29 -21.73 -40.04
C THR A 434 29.44 -21.44 -39.07
N LEU A 435 30.08 -22.51 -38.61
CA LEU A 435 31.22 -22.49 -37.72
C LEU A 435 32.53 -22.58 -38.51
N LYS A 436 33.44 -21.62 -38.25
CA LYS A 436 34.82 -21.65 -38.73
C LYS A 436 35.79 -21.87 -37.58
N PRO A 437 36.96 -22.50 -37.83
CA PRO A 437 37.91 -22.77 -36.78
C PRO A 437 38.62 -21.49 -36.32
N VAL A 438 38.68 -21.29 -35.01
CA VAL A 438 39.45 -20.24 -34.34
C VAL A 438 40.84 -20.76 -34.03
N TRP A 439 41.85 -19.92 -34.25
CA TRP A 439 43.26 -20.29 -34.10
C TRP A 439 43.97 -19.35 -33.13
N GLY A 440 44.67 -19.91 -32.14
CA GLY A 440 45.59 -19.19 -31.24
C GLY A 440 47.04 -19.47 -31.60
N GLN A 441 47.97 -18.54 -31.35
CA GLN A 441 49.40 -18.81 -31.57
C GLN A 441 49.96 -19.79 -30.53
N THR A 442 50.90 -20.64 -30.93
CA THR A 442 51.54 -21.61 -30.04
C THR A 442 52.21 -20.91 -28.86
N GLY A 443 51.72 -21.16 -27.64
CA GLY A 443 52.25 -20.57 -26.39
C GLY A 443 51.27 -19.68 -25.61
N VAL A 444 50.03 -19.51 -26.08
CA VAL A 444 48.95 -18.82 -25.35
C VAL A 444 47.75 -19.76 -25.26
N PHE A 445 47.34 -20.14 -24.04
CA PHE A 445 46.13 -20.93 -23.78
C PHE A 445 45.00 -19.98 -23.35
N LEU A 446 43.83 -20.12 -23.97
CA LEU A 446 42.56 -19.49 -23.60
C LEU A 446 41.49 -20.58 -23.70
N GLU A 447 40.83 -20.90 -22.58
CA GLU A 447 39.55 -21.63 -22.56
C GLU A 447 38.45 -20.71 -23.09
N VAL A 448 37.54 -21.24 -23.91
CA VAL A 448 36.45 -20.45 -24.54
C VAL A 448 35.12 -21.09 -24.15
N GLY A 449 34.17 -20.28 -23.66
CA GLY A 449 32.81 -20.73 -23.30
C GLY A 449 32.46 -20.53 -21.82
N GLN A 450 33.48 -20.30 -20.99
CA GLN A 450 33.33 -20.06 -19.58
C GLN A 450 34.10 -18.78 -19.28
N VAL A 451 33.41 -17.63 -19.29
CA VAL A 451 34.08 -16.36 -19.03
C VAL A 451 34.42 -16.36 -17.55
N GLU A 452 35.70 -16.51 -17.23
CA GLU A 452 36.21 -16.11 -15.93
C GLU A 452 35.88 -14.63 -15.76
N LYS A 453 34.82 -14.35 -15.01
CA LYS A 453 34.57 -13.01 -14.53
C LYS A 453 35.49 -12.86 -13.33
N ALA A 454 36.53 -12.04 -13.49
CA ALA A 454 37.23 -11.56 -12.30
C ALA A 454 36.16 -10.93 -11.39
N PRO A 455 36.05 -11.33 -10.11
CA PRO A 455 35.03 -10.79 -9.24
C PRO A 455 35.12 -9.27 -9.27
N ALA A 456 33.99 -8.63 -9.57
CA ALA A 456 33.92 -7.19 -9.58
C ALA A 456 34.25 -6.67 -8.18
N LYS A 457 34.97 -5.55 -8.08
CA LYS A 457 35.39 -4.99 -6.79
C LYS A 457 34.25 -4.39 -5.96
N SER A 458 33.06 -4.29 -6.55
CA SER A 458 31.88 -3.74 -5.90
C SER A 458 31.02 -4.89 -5.37
N ASN A 459 30.50 -4.72 -4.15
CA ASN A 459 29.83 -5.73 -3.34
C ASN A 459 28.34 -5.41 -3.12
N GLN A 460 27.73 -4.65 -4.04
CA GLN A 460 26.37 -4.15 -3.95
C GLN A 460 25.36 -5.20 -4.43
N ILE A 461 24.42 -5.58 -3.57
CA ILE A 461 23.22 -6.32 -3.96
C ILE A 461 22.36 -5.44 -4.86
N MET A 462 21.68 -6.03 -5.84
CA MET A 462 20.78 -5.30 -6.73
C MET A 462 19.67 -4.56 -6.00
N GLU A 463 19.25 -3.44 -6.57
CA GLU A 463 18.10 -2.69 -6.05
C GLU A 463 16.83 -3.55 -6.07
N THR A 464 15.93 -3.33 -5.09
CA THR A 464 14.68 -4.09 -4.90
C THR A 464 14.82 -5.61 -4.85
N ALA A 465 15.99 -6.13 -4.44
CA ALA A 465 16.30 -7.56 -4.36
C ALA A 465 15.22 -8.42 -3.68
N GLY A 466 14.60 -7.92 -2.61
CA GLY A 466 13.52 -8.66 -1.95
C GLY A 466 12.24 -8.73 -2.78
N LEU A 467 11.84 -7.66 -3.46
CA LEU A 467 10.68 -7.69 -4.36
C LEU A 467 10.91 -8.59 -5.58
N ASN A 468 12.16 -8.69 -6.03
CA ASN A 468 12.59 -9.60 -7.10
C ASN A 468 12.84 -11.04 -6.62
N GLN A 469 12.60 -11.34 -5.34
CA GLN A 469 12.73 -12.68 -4.74
C GLN A 469 14.10 -13.34 -5.03
N VAL A 470 15.19 -12.56 -5.02
CA VAL A 470 16.51 -13.06 -5.48
C VAL A 470 17.11 -14.13 -4.56
N LEU A 471 16.70 -14.13 -3.29
CA LEU A 471 17.06 -15.14 -2.29
C LEU A 471 16.06 -16.30 -2.22
N ASP A 472 15.01 -16.29 -3.04
CA ASP A 472 14.07 -17.41 -3.13
C ASP A 472 14.63 -18.50 -4.05
N PHE A 473 15.04 -19.62 -3.47
CA PHE A 473 15.56 -20.77 -4.19
C PHE A 473 14.51 -21.90 -4.22
N SER A 474 13.26 -21.68 -3.81
CA SER A 474 12.26 -22.75 -3.65
C SER A 474 12.06 -23.60 -4.89
N ASP A 475 12.12 -22.96 -6.06
CA ASP A 475 11.81 -23.57 -7.34
C ASP A 475 13.02 -24.28 -7.97
N ILE A 476 14.18 -24.22 -7.30
CA ILE A 476 15.39 -24.88 -7.77
C ILE A 476 15.33 -26.38 -7.49
N LEU A 477 15.64 -27.20 -8.50
CA LEU A 477 15.83 -28.63 -8.35
C LEU A 477 17.30 -28.98 -8.12
N ILE A 478 17.58 -29.66 -7.01
CA ILE A 478 18.89 -30.25 -6.71
C ILE A 478 18.71 -31.76 -6.67
N ASN A 479 19.44 -32.48 -7.52
CA ASN A 479 19.32 -33.95 -7.67
C ASN A 479 17.88 -34.45 -7.94
N GLY A 480 17.05 -33.64 -8.60
CA GLY A 480 15.66 -33.98 -8.94
C GLY A 480 14.64 -33.72 -7.81
N GLU A 481 15.06 -33.12 -6.70
CA GLU A 481 14.16 -32.64 -5.65
C GLU A 481 14.13 -31.12 -5.60
N LEU A 482 12.94 -30.54 -5.42
CA LEU A 482 12.80 -29.11 -5.14
C LEU A 482 13.45 -28.77 -3.79
N VAL A 483 14.16 -27.65 -3.76
CA VAL A 483 14.63 -27.01 -2.53
C VAL A 483 13.41 -26.64 -1.67
N GLY A 484 12.37 -26.06 -2.27
CA GLY A 484 11.13 -25.69 -1.57
C GLY A 484 11.38 -24.82 -0.35
N ASP A 485 10.87 -25.25 0.80
CA ASP A 485 11.04 -24.61 2.10
C ASP A 485 12.20 -25.20 2.93
N LYS A 486 13.16 -25.91 2.31
CA LYS A 486 14.24 -26.64 3.02
C LYS A 486 15.48 -25.78 3.35
N VAL A 487 15.43 -24.46 3.19
CA VAL A 487 16.52 -23.56 3.61
C VAL A 487 16.39 -23.29 5.11
N HIS A 488 17.36 -23.73 5.91
CA HIS A 488 17.31 -23.67 7.38
C HIS A 488 18.08 -22.50 7.98
N SER A 489 19.10 -21.98 7.30
CA SER A 489 19.84 -20.80 7.74
C SER A 489 20.35 -19.92 6.59
N VAL A 490 20.59 -18.64 6.85
CA VAL A 490 21.29 -17.72 5.95
C VAL A 490 22.46 -17.07 6.69
N THR A 491 23.67 -17.07 6.10
CA THR A 491 24.86 -16.45 6.71
C THR A 491 25.60 -15.53 5.73
N PHE A 492 25.89 -14.29 6.14
CA PHE A 492 26.65 -13.32 5.34
C PHE A 492 28.16 -13.40 5.63
N ARG A 493 28.99 -13.33 4.59
CA ARG A 493 30.45 -13.47 4.71
C ARG A 493 31.20 -12.39 3.93
N ASP A 494 32.28 -11.91 4.53
CA ASP A 494 33.39 -11.30 3.80
C ASP A 494 34.25 -12.43 3.21
N GLU A 495 33.85 -12.90 2.04
CA GLU A 495 34.50 -13.99 1.32
C GLU A 495 34.48 -13.66 -0.18
N LEU A 496 35.66 -13.52 -0.76
CA LEU A 496 35.81 -13.41 -2.21
C LEU A 496 35.71 -14.80 -2.84
N LEU A 497 34.73 -14.98 -3.71
CA LEU A 497 34.54 -16.21 -4.45
C LEU A 497 34.91 -16.00 -5.92
N ASP A 498 35.78 -16.87 -6.43
CA ASP A 498 35.97 -17.00 -7.87
C ASP A 498 34.85 -17.86 -8.43
N TYR A 499 34.13 -17.34 -9.42
CA TYR A 499 33.02 -18.04 -10.05
C TYR A 499 33.01 -17.82 -11.56
N MET A 500 32.16 -18.58 -12.22
CA MET A 500 31.95 -18.54 -13.65
C MET A 500 30.46 -18.39 -13.88
N ASP A 501 30.07 -17.48 -14.77
CA ASP A 501 28.67 -17.33 -15.18
C ASP A 501 28.21 -18.69 -15.76
N ASP A 502 27.15 -19.26 -15.20
CA ASP A 502 26.57 -20.58 -15.55
C ASP A 502 25.05 -20.44 -15.71
N ALA A 503 24.65 -19.29 -16.28
CA ALA A 503 23.27 -18.92 -16.51
C ALA A 503 22.58 -19.98 -17.39
N SER A 504 21.39 -20.40 -16.99
CA SER A 504 20.53 -21.28 -17.78
C SER A 504 19.25 -20.58 -18.20
N ALA A 505 18.44 -21.21 -19.03
CA ALA A 505 17.14 -20.68 -19.42
C ALA A 505 16.20 -20.54 -18.20
N GLU A 506 16.35 -21.43 -17.22
CA GLU A 506 15.56 -21.48 -16.00
C GLU A 506 16.08 -20.54 -14.91
N ASP A 507 17.38 -20.23 -14.91
CA ASP A 507 18.00 -19.31 -13.96
C ASP A 507 19.12 -18.49 -14.62
N SER A 508 18.76 -17.28 -15.04
CA SER A 508 19.68 -16.34 -15.69
C SER A 508 20.79 -15.81 -14.77
N ARG A 509 20.69 -16.03 -13.46
CA ARG A 509 21.64 -15.55 -12.44
C ARG A 509 22.54 -16.66 -11.91
N LYS A 510 22.36 -17.90 -12.35
CA LYS A 510 23.12 -19.05 -11.90
C LYS A 510 24.62 -18.89 -12.20
N VAL A 511 25.43 -19.30 -11.22
CA VAL A 511 26.90 -19.30 -11.32
C VAL A 511 27.48 -20.60 -10.78
N THR A 512 28.65 -20.98 -11.28
CA THR A 512 29.45 -22.07 -10.71
C THR A 512 30.64 -21.49 -9.94
N VAL A 513 30.74 -21.81 -8.65
CA VAL A 513 31.84 -21.35 -7.78
C VAL A 513 33.03 -22.31 -7.89
N LYS A 514 34.24 -21.78 -8.07
CA LYS A 514 35.46 -22.57 -8.22
C LYS A 514 35.96 -23.13 -6.90
N ASP A 515 36.59 -24.31 -6.97
CA ASP A 515 37.25 -24.99 -5.84
C ASP A 515 36.36 -25.20 -4.60
N ARG A 516 35.03 -25.18 -4.76
CA ARG A 516 34.02 -25.33 -3.70
C ARG A 516 33.02 -26.42 -4.03
N ALA A 517 33.46 -27.68 -3.91
CA ALA A 517 32.63 -28.86 -4.19
C ALA A 517 31.49 -29.09 -3.18
N ASP A 518 31.48 -28.35 -2.07
CA ASP A 518 30.41 -28.32 -1.07
C ASP A 518 29.21 -27.47 -1.50
N ILE A 519 29.38 -26.57 -2.47
CA ILE A 519 28.30 -25.72 -2.98
C ILE A 519 27.49 -26.51 -4.01
N VAL A 520 26.19 -26.68 -3.74
CA VAL A 520 25.28 -27.44 -4.61
C VAL A 520 24.49 -26.57 -5.59
N TYR A 521 24.35 -25.27 -5.30
CA TYR A 521 23.74 -24.29 -6.19
C TYR A 521 24.17 -22.87 -5.82
N ALA A 522 24.32 -21.96 -6.79
CA ALA A 522 24.69 -20.57 -6.52
C ALA A 522 24.13 -19.58 -7.56
N ARG A 523 23.86 -18.34 -7.13
CA ARG A 523 23.42 -17.20 -7.94
C ARG A 523 24.31 -15.98 -7.70
N ASN A 524 24.50 -15.16 -8.74
CA ASN A 524 24.96 -13.78 -8.58
C ASN A 524 23.76 -12.83 -8.40
N ILE A 525 23.61 -12.29 -7.20
CA ILE A 525 22.49 -11.42 -6.80
C ILE A 525 22.87 -9.93 -6.81
N ALA A 526 24.05 -9.60 -7.34
CA ALA A 526 24.53 -8.23 -7.41
C ALA A 526 23.82 -7.39 -8.47
N GLU A 527 23.95 -6.07 -8.35
CA GLU A 527 23.71 -5.13 -9.46
C GLU A 527 24.71 -5.36 -10.61
N GLU A 528 24.40 -4.82 -11.78
CA GLU A 528 25.28 -4.92 -12.94
C GLU A 528 26.65 -4.29 -12.65
N GLY A 529 27.73 -5.05 -12.87
CA GLY A 529 29.09 -4.59 -12.57
C GLY A 529 29.54 -4.78 -11.11
N SER A 530 28.72 -5.39 -10.26
CA SER A 530 29.05 -5.82 -8.89
C SER A 530 29.09 -7.35 -8.78
N SER A 531 29.57 -7.87 -7.65
CA SER A 531 29.65 -9.30 -7.37
C SER A 531 29.22 -9.63 -5.94
N VAL A 532 28.13 -10.38 -5.81
CA VAL A 532 27.57 -10.87 -4.55
C VAL A 532 26.95 -12.23 -4.83
N ILE A 533 27.53 -13.29 -4.26
CA ILE A 533 27.14 -14.66 -4.55
C ILE A 533 26.32 -15.22 -3.41
N ALA A 534 25.07 -15.59 -3.70
CA ALA A 534 24.20 -16.35 -2.81
C ALA A 534 24.26 -17.84 -3.20
N TYR A 535 24.56 -18.73 -2.25
CA TYR A 535 24.77 -20.15 -2.55
C TYR A 535 24.29 -21.09 -1.46
N LEU A 536 23.93 -22.31 -1.84
CA LEU A 536 23.42 -23.37 -0.98
C LEU A 536 24.48 -24.43 -0.71
N VAL A 537 24.53 -24.92 0.52
CA VAL A 537 25.32 -26.07 0.98
C VAL A 537 24.37 -27.03 1.71
N GLU A 538 24.46 -28.34 1.43
CA GLU A 538 23.66 -29.35 2.13
C GLU A 538 23.96 -29.35 3.64
N ASP A 539 22.91 -29.44 4.46
CA ASP A 539 23.02 -29.48 5.91
C ASP A 539 22.75 -30.88 6.49
N ASP A 540 23.06 -31.06 7.78
CA ASP A 540 22.86 -32.33 8.49
C ASP A 540 21.37 -32.70 8.70
N LYS A 541 20.43 -31.82 8.34
CA LYS A 541 18.98 -31.96 8.58
C LYS A 541 18.19 -32.26 7.31
N GLN A 542 18.84 -32.71 6.24
CA GLN A 542 18.20 -32.99 4.94
C GLN A 542 17.61 -31.73 4.29
N GLY A 543 18.25 -30.57 4.50
CA GLY A 543 17.96 -29.32 3.80
C GLY A 543 19.26 -28.57 3.47
N PHE A 544 19.21 -27.24 3.52
CA PHE A 544 20.31 -26.39 3.06
C PHE A 544 20.61 -25.23 4.01
N ASP A 545 21.90 -24.94 4.17
CA ASP A 545 22.40 -23.67 4.68
C ASP A 545 22.74 -22.76 3.50
N MET A 546 22.18 -21.55 3.49
CA MET A 546 22.47 -20.52 2.51
C MET A 546 23.56 -19.57 3.00
N TYR A 547 24.43 -19.15 2.09
CA TYR A 547 25.46 -18.15 2.34
C TYR A 547 25.40 -17.04 1.31
N VAL A 548 25.64 -15.80 1.74
CA VAL A 548 25.71 -14.62 0.86
C VAL A 548 27.08 -13.97 1.04
N SER A 549 27.89 -13.94 -0.01
CA SER A 549 29.32 -13.59 0.09
C SER A 549 29.77 -12.58 -0.94
N ALA A 550 30.62 -11.65 -0.52
CA ALA A 550 31.34 -10.71 -1.38
C ALA A 550 32.65 -10.24 -0.70
N GLU A 551 33.62 -9.77 -1.48
CA GLU A 551 34.86 -9.17 -0.95
C GLU A 551 34.56 -7.86 -0.22
N GLY A 552 35.04 -7.73 1.01
CA GLY A 552 34.78 -6.57 1.88
C GLY A 552 33.42 -6.60 2.56
N GLY A 553 32.75 -7.76 2.60
CA GLY A 553 31.37 -7.90 3.06
C GLY A 553 30.36 -7.53 1.98
N VAL A 554 29.07 -7.56 2.31
CA VAL A 554 27.96 -7.35 1.37
C VAL A 554 27.31 -6.00 1.63
N LYS A 555 27.09 -5.20 0.58
CA LYS A 555 26.41 -3.91 0.68
C LYS A 555 24.94 -4.04 0.31
N ALA A 556 24.07 -3.60 1.20
CA ALA A 556 22.62 -3.63 1.03
C ALA A 556 22.16 -2.56 0.03
N PRO A 557 21.08 -2.79 -0.75
CA PRO A 557 20.42 -1.75 -1.55
C PRO A 557 19.75 -0.69 -0.67
N SER A 558 19.28 0.39 -1.32
CA SER A 558 18.51 1.42 -0.62
C SER A 558 17.17 0.88 -0.12
N ASP A 559 16.63 -0.13 -0.80
CA ASP A 559 15.40 -0.84 -0.48
C ASP A 559 15.64 -2.33 -0.22
N ILE A 560 15.60 -2.73 1.05
CA ILE A 560 15.68 -4.15 1.47
C ILE A 560 14.31 -4.74 1.83
N ARG A 561 13.21 -4.13 1.36
CA ARG A 561 11.87 -4.65 1.64
C ARG A 561 11.74 -6.10 1.24
N ALA A 562 11.15 -6.89 2.12
CA ALA A 562 10.84 -8.30 1.87
C ALA A 562 12.04 -9.19 1.48
N LEU A 563 13.29 -8.82 1.81
CA LEU A 563 14.48 -9.58 1.38
C LEU A 563 14.47 -11.07 1.83
N PHE A 564 13.90 -11.36 3.00
CA PHE A 564 13.73 -12.73 3.52
C PHE A 564 12.25 -13.15 3.58
N ALA A 565 11.38 -12.49 2.82
CA ALA A 565 9.95 -12.80 2.78
C ALA A 565 9.54 -13.36 1.42
N GLN A 566 8.52 -14.20 1.40
CA GLN A 566 7.90 -14.63 0.16
C GLN A 566 6.98 -13.55 -0.38
N TYR A 567 7.26 -13.06 -1.59
CA TYR A 567 6.35 -12.26 -2.39
C TYR A 567 5.61 -13.17 -3.37
N ASN A 568 4.28 -13.17 -3.31
CA ASN A 568 3.44 -13.99 -4.18
C ASN A 568 3.03 -13.15 -5.40
N SER A 569 3.68 -13.41 -6.53
CA SER A 569 3.43 -12.72 -7.81
C SER A 569 1.99 -12.87 -8.29
N ASP A 570 1.37 -14.03 -8.05
CA ASP A 570 0.00 -14.35 -8.52
C ASP A 570 -1.07 -13.56 -7.77
N THR A 571 -0.75 -13.07 -6.58
CA THR A 571 -1.68 -12.30 -5.74
C THR A 571 -1.18 -10.89 -5.43
N SER A 572 0.05 -10.52 -5.81
CA SER A 572 0.73 -9.28 -5.43
C SER A 572 0.79 -9.03 -3.91
N THR A 573 0.82 -10.10 -3.10
CA THR A 573 0.84 -10.00 -1.63
C THR A 573 2.00 -10.77 -0.99
N LEU A 574 2.34 -10.43 0.25
CA LEU A 574 3.33 -11.17 1.03
C LEU A 574 2.71 -12.45 1.62
N GLY A 575 3.35 -13.60 1.39
CA GLY A 575 2.90 -14.92 1.82
C GLY A 575 3.87 -15.62 2.78
N THR A 576 3.53 -16.85 3.17
CA THR A 576 4.44 -17.79 3.84
C THR A 576 4.96 -18.77 2.78
N GLY A 577 6.26 -18.79 2.51
CA GLY A 577 6.86 -19.59 1.44
C GLY A 577 8.20 -20.22 1.84
N TRP A 578 9.23 -20.08 1.00
CA TRP A 578 10.56 -20.68 1.21
C TRP A 578 11.17 -20.38 2.59
N ASN A 579 10.81 -19.22 3.14
CA ASN A 579 11.30 -18.68 4.40
C ASN A 579 10.63 -19.29 5.65
N ALA A 580 9.64 -20.18 5.49
CA ALA A 580 8.88 -20.75 6.61
C ALA A 580 9.74 -21.60 7.57
N ASN A 581 10.72 -22.35 7.07
CA ASN A 581 11.61 -23.17 7.92
C ASN A 581 12.97 -22.50 8.20
N LEU A 582 13.14 -21.23 7.83
CA LEU A 582 14.36 -20.50 8.12
C LEU A 582 14.49 -20.30 9.63
N THR A 583 15.44 -20.99 10.28
CA THR A 583 15.59 -20.99 11.75
C THR A 583 16.59 -19.96 12.26
N LYS A 584 17.58 -19.59 11.44
CA LYS A 584 18.68 -18.69 11.81
C LYS A 584 19.08 -17.78 10.65
N ILE A 585 19.28 -16.49 10.92
CA ILE A 585 19.98 -15.57 10.02
C ILE A 585 21.20 -14.99 10.76
N ASP A 586 22.36 -14.97 10.12
CA ASP A 586 23.61 -14.48 10.71
C ASP A 586 24.28 -13.50 9.77
N PHE A 587 24.21 -12.20 10.09
CA PHE A 587 24.88 -11.18 9.28
C PHE A 587 26.40 -11.14 9.52
N ALA A 588 26.89 -11.70 10.63
CA ALA A 588 28.31 -11.78 11.00
C ALA A 588 29.12 -10.46 10.85
N GLY A 589 28.45 -9.30 10.89
CA GLY A 589 29.04 -7.98 10.64
C GLY A 589 29.40 -7.67 9.19
N ASN A 590 28.94 -8.49 8.23
CA ASN A 590 29.27 -8.42 6.81
C ASN A 590 28.10 -7.91 5.96
N PHE A 591 27.20 -7.11 6.53
CA PHE A 591 26.06 -6.53 5.82
C PHE A 591 25.95 -5.03 6.09
N ASP A 592 26.42 -4.22 5.14
CA ASP A 592 26.44 -2.76 5.22
C ASP A 592 25.08 -2.16 4.79
N THR A 593 24.34 -1.62 5.75
CA THR A 593 23.02 -0.98 5.54
C THR A 593 23.09 0.55 5.53
N SER A 594 24.28 1.15 5.35
CA SER A 594 24.47 2.60 5.45
C SER A 594 23.65 3.44 4.47
N GLU A 595 23.31 2.88 3.30
CA GLU A 595 22.48 3.52 2.28
C GLU A 595 21.00 3.10 2.33
N THR A 596 20.62 2.20 3.24
CA THR A 596 19.26 1.67 3.33
C THR A 596 18.29 2.73 3.87
N THR A 597 17.18 2.93 3.15
CA THR A 597 16.13 3.90 3.48
C THR A 597 14.83 3.24 3.95
N THR A 598 14.60 1.96 3.61
CA THR A 598 13.42 1.20 4.01
C THR A 598 13.78 -0.27 4.33
N MET A 599 13.21 -0.78 5.41
CA MET A 599 13.35 -2.17 5.87
C MET A 599 11.99 -2.86 6.06
N ASP A 600 10.95 -2.35 5.41
CA ASP A 600 9.60 -2.84 5.58
C ASP A 600 9.46 -4.34 5.18
N ALA A 601 8.80 -5.12 6.03
CA ALA A 601 8.59 -6.55 5.84
C ALA A 601 9.87 -7.41 5.67
N LEU A 602 11.05 -6.95 6.13
CA LEU A 602 12.33 -7.65 5.91
C LEU A 602 12.30 -9.16 6.23
N PHE A 603 11.69 -9.54 7.36
CA PHE A 603 11.56 -10.93 7.81
C PHE A 603 10.10 -11.43 7.80
N TYR A 604 9.21 -10.80 7.02
CA TYR A 604 7.79 -11.14 7.03
C TYR A 604 7.55 -12.63 6.77
N GLY A 605 6.79 -13.28 7.65
CA GLY A 605 6.38 -14.67 7.46
C GLY A 605 7.47 -15.71 7.71
N CYS A 606 8.64 -15.34 8.27
CA CYS A 606 9.67 -16.30 8.69
C CYS A 606 9.21 -17.06 9.95
N THR A 607 8.22 -17.94 9.81
CA THR A 607 7.50 -18.57 10.92
C THR A 607 8.40 -19.45 11.80
N GLY A 608 9.45 -20.05 11.23
CA GLY A 608 10.46 -20.86 11.92
C GLY A 608 11.65 -20.09 12.51
N LEU A 609 11.73 -18.77 12.31
CA LEU A 609 12.91 -17.97 12.68
C LEU A 609 13.01 -17.80 14.20
N THR A 610 14.10 -18.33 14.76
CA THR A 610 14.38 -18.28 16.21
C THR A 610 15.53 -17.35 16.55
N THR A 611 16.48 -17.14 15.62
CA THR A 611 17.73 -16.43 15.91
C THR A 611 18.10 -15.51 14.75
N VAL A 612 18.37 -14.23 15.04
CA VAL A 612 19.02 -13.30 14.10
C VAL A 612 20.23 -12.68 14.78
N LEU A 613 21.42 -12.79 14.17
CA LEU A 613 22.69 -12.30 14.71
C LEU A 613 23.27 -11.19 13.83
N GLY A 614 23.91 -10.18 14.44
CA GLY A 614 24.60 -9.10 13.73
C GLY A 614 23.73 -7.89 13.36
N MET A 615 22.44 -7.90 13.70
CA MET A 615 21.53 -6.76 13.46
C MET A 615 21.88 -5.53 14.30
N GLU A 616 22.60 -5.69 15.41
CA GLU A 616 23.06 -4.57 16.24
C GLU A 616 24.09 -3.69 15.52
N GLN A 617 24.63 -4.15 14.39
CA GLN A 617 25.62 -3.43 13.57
C GLN A 617 24.99 -2.70 12.39
N PHE A 618 23.66 -2.83 12.20
CA PHE A 618 22.96 -2.13 11.13
C PHE A 618 23.04 -0.62 11.34
N ASN A 619 23.43 0.09 10.29
CA ASN A 619 23.29 1.52 10.24
C ASN A 619 21.84 1.86 9.84
N THR A 620 21.08 2.43 10.78
CA THR A 620 19.66 2.75 10.60
C THR A 620 19.39 4.25 10.49
N GLN A 621 20.44 5.09 10.43
CA GLN A 621 20.31 6.55 10.43
C GLN A 621 19.49 7.09 9.25
N ASN A 622 19.47 6.39 8.11
CA ASN A 622 18.75 6.80 6.90
C ASN A 622 17.38 6.10 6.75
N VAL A 623 17.06 5.15 7.64
CA VAL A 623 15.85 4.35 7.55
C VAL A 623 14.65 5.17 8.01
N THR A 624 13.61 5.21 7.17
CA THR A 624 12.36 5.92 7.46
C THR A 624 11.20 4.97 7.77
N ASN A 625 11.28 3.70 7.34
CA ASN A 625 10.20 2.73 7.49
C ASN A 625 10.74 1.36 7.94
N ILE A 626 10.26 0.88 9.09
CA ILE A 626 10.51 -0.47 9.64
C ILE A 626 9.21 -1.22 9.90
N SER A 627 8.14 -0.87 9.18
CA SER A 627 6.85 -1.54 9.29
C SER A 627 7.00 -3.03 8.97
N ARG A 628 6.17 -3.85 9.60
CA ARG A 628 6.10 -5.31 9.35
C ARG A 628 7.42 -6.08 9.49
N LEU A 629 8.46 -5.51 10.11
CA LEU A 629 9.82 -6.06 10.13
C LEU A 629 9.88 -7.55 10.51
N PHE A 630 9.15 -7.93 11.56
CA PHE A 630 9.04 -9.31 12.06
C PHE A 630 7.60 -9.84 12.01
N THR A 631 6.71 -9.28 11.19
CA THR A 631 5.32 -9.76 11.12
C THR A 631 5.28 -11.27 10.81
N ASN A 632 4.51 -12.01 11.60
CA ASN A 632 4.31 -13.46 11.56
C ASN A 632 5.59 -14.30 11.77
N CYS A 633 6.65 -13.74 12.36
CA CYS A 633 7.80 -14.51 12.87
C CYS A 633 7.41 -15.22 14.19
N SER A 634 6.58 -16.26 14.11
CA SER A 634 5.91 -16.85 15.27
C SER A 634 6.83 -17.63 16.22
N ALA A 635 8.00 -18.09 15.76
CA ALA A 635 8.99 -18.80 16.57
C ALA A 635 10.01 -17.89 17.30
N ILE A 636 10.05 -16.59 16.99
CA ILE A 636 11.03 -15.69 17.61
C ILE A 636 10.65 -15.42 19.06
N ASP A 637 11.58 -15.67 20.00
CA ASP A 637 11.33 -15.53 21.44
C ASP A 637 12.08 -14.36 22.08
N ASN A 638 13.18 -13.93 21.46
CA ASN A 638 14.07 -12.88 21.93
C ASN A 638 14.59 -11.99 20.80
N ILE A 639 14.39 -10.67 20.90
CA ILE A 639 14.91 -9.67 19.96
C ILE A 639 15.51 -8.46 20.68
N ASP A 640 16.67 -7.99 20.20
CA ASP A 640 17.32 -6.77 20.69
C ASP A 640 17.58 -5.80 19.52
N LEU A 641 16.84 -4.69 19.49
CA LEU A 641 17.00 -3.57 18.55
C LEU A 641 17.44 -2.29 19.29
N SER A 642 17.99 -2.42 20.50
CA SER A 642 18.35 -1.26 21.33
C SER A 642 19.49 -0.40 20.75
N ALA A 643 20.28 -0.96 19.83
CA ALA A 643 21.37 -0.27 19.15
C ALA A 643 20.90 0.62 17.99
N TRP A 644 19.64 0.52 17.56
CA TRP A 644 19.14 1.21 16.36
C TRP A 644 18.89 2.70 16.61
N ASP A 645 19.31 3.53 15.65
CA ASP A 645 18.94 4.94 15.58
C ASP A 645 17.67 5.08 14.74
N THR A 646 16.52 5.12 15.42
CA THR A 646 15.22 5.29 14.76
C THR A 646 14.82 6.76 14.63
N SER A 647 15.74 7.73 14.78
CA SER A 647 15.41 9.16 14.80
C SER A 647 14.82 9.68 13.48
N ASN A 648 15.00 8.98 12.37
CA ASN A 648 14.35 9.28 11.07
C ASN A 648 13.19 8.34 10.73
N VAL A 649 12.90 7.33 11.56
CA VAL A 649 11.77 6.42 11.35
C VAL A 649 10.47 7.14 11.65
N THR A 650 9.52 7.04 10.73
CA THR A 650 8.17 7.62 10.86
C THR A 650 7.11 6.56 11.14
N THR A 651 7.32 5.30 10.75
CA THR A 651 6.33 4.24 10.94
C THR A 651 6.95 2.93 11.45
N ILE A 652 6.31 2.36 12.47
CA ILE A 652 6.65 1.05 13.07
C ILE A 652 5.43 0.11 13.09
N SER A 653 4.46 0.36 12.20
CA SER A 653 3.22 -0.41 12.18
C SER A 653 3.50 -1.91 11.98
N ARG A 654 2.79 -2.77 12.72
CA ARG A 654 2.88 -4.24 12.64
C ARG A 654 4.27 -4.83 12.95
N LEU A 655 5.17 -4.08 13.61
CA LEU A 655 6.57 -4.45 13.85
C LEU A 655 6.78 -5.92 14.27
N PHE A 656 6.04 -6.38 15.28
CA PHE A 656 6.04 -7.75 15.83
C PHE A 656 4.66 -8.42 15.75
N GLN A 657 3.80 -8.00 14.81
CA GLN A 657 2.48 -8.61 14.66
C GLN A 657 2.61 -10.12 14.48
N GLY A 658 1.95 -10.94 15.30
CA GLY A 658 1.94 -12.39 15.17
C GLY A 658 3.21 -13.10 15.67
N CYS A 659 4.13 -12.39 16.33
CA CYS A 659 5.29 -12.99 17.02
C CYS A 659 4.84 -13.68 18.32
N THR A 660 4.11 -14.79 18.20
CA THR A 660 3.44 -15.44 19.34
C THR A 660 4.41 -15.97 20.40
N SER A 661 5.65 -16.27 20.05
CA SER A 661 6.67 -16.75 20.98
C SER A 661 7.46 -15.63 21.68
N LEU A 662 7.33 -14.37 21.22
CA LEU A 662 8.13 -13.24 21.69
C LEU A 662 7.87 -13.01 23.18
N SER A 663 8.91 -13.19 23.98
CA SER A 663 8.86 -13.06 25.45
C SER A 663 9.89 -12.07 25.99
N ASN A 664 10.93 -11.77 25.21
CA ASN A 664 11.97 -10.82 25.55
C ASN A 664 12.25 -9.89 24.36
N VAL A 665 12.06 -8.59 24.54
CA VAL A 665 12.29 -7.59 23.50
C VAL A 665 13.00 -6.39 24.10
N ARG A 666 13.99 -5.82 23.40
CA ARG A 666 14.71 -4.61 23.82
C ARG A 666 14.72 -3.57 22.70
N LEU A 667 14.04 -2.46 22.94
CA LEU A 667 13.83 -1.33 22.02
C LEU A 667 14.17 -0.01 22.73
N ASN A 668 15.27 0.08 23.50
CA ASN A 668 15.67 1.23 24.34
C ASN A 668 15.95 2.53 23.54
N TRP A 669 14.95 2.98 22.80
CA TRP A 669 14.93 4.13 21.92
C TRP A 669 14.59 5.36 22.75
N SER A 670 15.47 6.35 22.69
CA SER A 670 15.28 7.61 23.41
C SER A 670 14.16 8.46 22.80
N GLU A 671 13.79 9.57 23.45
CA GLU A 671 12.84 10.54 22.90
C GLU A 671 13.22 11.01 21.48
N THR A 672 14.52 11.19 21.18
CA THR A 672 14.94 11.58 19.82
C THR A 672 14.65 10.51 18.77
N ASN A 673 14.56 9.25 19.20
CA ASN A 673 14.32 8.08 18.36
C ASN A 673 12.83 7.84 18.13
N THR A 674 11.95 8.20 19.07
CA THR A 674 10.51 7.92 18.98
C THR A 674 9.65 9.11 18.59
N LYS A 675 10.19 10.34 18.68
CA LYS A 675 9.43 11.58 18.46
C LYS A 675 8.78 11.69 17.08
N ASN A 676 9.31 10.98 16.07
CA ASN A 676 8.87 11.09 14.68
C ASN A 676 7.85 10.01 14.28
N PHE A 677 7.53 9.07 15.16
CA PHE A 677 6.52 8.06 14.88
C PHE A 677 5.15 8.70 14.64
N SER A 678 4.50 8.35 13.53
CA SER A 678 3.12 8.72 13.20
C SER A 678 2.15 7.54 13.35
N ASP A 679 2.59 6.32 13.02
CA ASP A 679 1.78 5.08 13.11
C ASP A 679 2.53 3.99 13.90
N ILE A 680 1.93 3.55 15.00
CA ILE A 680 2.39 2.45 15.86
C ILE A 680 1.43 1.25 15.87
N SER A 681 0.45 1.25 14.97
CA SER A 681 -0.66 0.30 15.01
C SER A 681 -0.18 -1.13 14.85
N TYR A 682 -0.81 -2.04 15.57
CA TYR A 682 -0.54 -3.47 15.54
C TYR A 682 0.91 -3.87 15.90
N ALA A 683 1.73 -2.96 16.45
CA ALA A 683 3.16 -3.21 16.64
C ALA A 683 3.47 -4.46 17.47
N PHE A 684 2.61 -4.83 18.43
CA PHE A 684 2.72 -6.05 19.23
C PHE A 684 1.45 -6.93 19.16
N TYR A 685 0.65 -6.79 18.09
CA TYR A 685 -0.58 -7.56 17.90
C TYR A 685 -0.30 -9.07 17.95
N ASN A 686 -1.03 -9.82 18.77
CA ASN A 686 -0.84 -11.26 18.99
C ASN A 686 0.55 -11.67 19.55
N CYS A 687 1.28 -10.80 20.25
CA CYS A 687 2.49 -11.16 21.01
C CYS A 687 2.13 -11.92 22.30
N LYS A 688 1.60 -13.14 22.16
CA LYS A 688 0.96 -13.90 23.25
C LYS A 688 1.86 -14.21 24.44
N ASN A 689 3.17 -14.34 24.24
CA ASN A 689 4.15 -14.67 25.30
C ASN A 689 4.83 -13.44 25.92
N LEU A 690 4.46 -12.22 25.52
CA LEU A 690 4.98 -11.00 26.14
C LEU A 690 4.39 -10.86 27.54
N ILE A 691 5.23 -10.96 28.59
CA ILE A 691 4.77 -10.98 29.99
C ILE A 691 4.76 -9.57 30.61
N SER A 692 5.75 -8.74 30.28
CA SER A 692 5.92 -7.40 30.86
C SER A 692 6.60 -6.48 29.86
N LEU A 693 6.35 -5.17 29.99
CA LEU A 693 7.05 -4.12 29.26
C LEU A 693 8.29 -3.60 30.02
N ALA A 694 8.49 -4.01 31.27
CA ALA A 694 9.66 -3.62 32.06
C ALA A 694 10.96 -4.09 31.39
N ASP A 695 11.99 -3.26 31.45
CA ASP A 695 13.32 -3.49 30.85
C ASP A 695 13.32 -3.67 29.31
N THR A 696 12.17 -3.48 28.64
CA THR A 696 12.06 -3.52 27.17
C THR A 696 12.39 -2.20 26.50
N GLY A 697 12.29 -1.08 27.21
CA GLY A 697 12.39 0.28 26.66
C GLY A 697 11.08 0.86 26.12
N ILE A 698 10.05 0.04 25.93
CA ILE A 698 8.73 0.48 25.40
C ILE A 698 8.07 1.52 26.31
N GLU A 699 8.19 1.35 27.63
CA GLU A 699 7.64 2.28 28.65
C GLU A 699 8.30 3.67 28.61
N SER A 700 9.46 3.79 27.95
CA SER A 700 10.24 5.03 27.90
C SER A 700 9.96 5.91 26.67
N TRP A 701 9.17 5.40 25.72
CA TRP A 701 8.85 6.12 24.48
C TRP A 701 8.09 7.41 24.75
N VAL A 702 8.40 8.44 23.94
CA VAL A 702 7.69 9.72 23.90
C VAL A 702 7.14 9.91 22.50
N LEU A 703 5.82 10.04 22.37
CA LEU A 703 5.08 9.87 21.10
C LEU A 703 4.28 11.13 20.70
N PRO A 704 4.89 12.33 20.64
CA PRO A 704 4.16 13.58 20.41
C PRO A 704 3.52 13.70 19.02
N ASN A 705 3.99 12.90 18.04
CA ASN A 705 3.52 12.95 16.66
C ASN A 705 2.67 11.74 16.22
N VAL A 706 2.43 10.78 17.11
CA VAL A 706 1.60 9.61 16.78
C VAL A 706 0.16 10.05 16.58
N THR A 707 -0.42 9.71 15.43
CA THR A 707 -1.83 9.93 15.09
C THR A 707 -2.63 8.62 15.12
N GLU A 708 -1.98 7.47 14.94
CA GLU A 708 -2.63 6.17 14.79
C GLU A 708 -1.95 5.11 15.67
N GLY A 709 -2.75 4.49 16.57
CA GLY A 709 -2.31 3.53 17.58
C GLY A 709 -3.27 2.36 17.75
N SER A 710 -3.94 1.93 16.69
CA SER A 710 -4.88 0.82 16.74
C SER A 710 -4.20 -0.50 17.15
N ALA A 711 -4.81 -1.21 18.10
CA ALA A 711 -4.53 -2.61 18.40
C ALA A 711 -3.07 -2.94 18.77
N VAL A 712 -2.35 -2.00 19.42
CA VAL A 712 -0.90 -2.15 19.70
C VAL A 712 -0.59 -3.43 20.46
N PHE A 713 -1.30 -3.73 21.55
CA PHE A 713 -1.11 -4.93 22.39
C PHE A 713 -2.26 -5.93 22.27
N TYR A 714 -3.04 -5.89 21.18
CA TYR A 714 -4.16 -6.80 20.97
C TYR A 714 -3.76 -8.26 21.18
N ASN A 715 -4.49 -8.96 22.03
CA ASN A 715 -4.33 -10.38 22.35
C ASN A 715 -2.92 -10.77 22.82
N CYS A 716 -2.24 -9.85 23.52
CA CYS A 716 -1.05 -10.16 24.33
C CYS A 716 -1.50 -10.89 25.61
N THR A 717 -1.96 -12.13 25.47
CA THR A 717 -2.68 -12.86 26.52
C THR A 717 -1.90 -13.06 27.81
N GLN A 718 -0.57 -13.06 27.79
CA GLN A 718 0.28 -13.22 28.98
C GLN A 718 0.76 -11.90 29.60
N LEU A 719 0.45 -10.74 28.99
CA LEU A 719 0.89 -9.43 29.49
C LEU A 719 0.25 -9.16 30.85
N GLN A 720 1.07 -8.92 31.88
CA GLN A 720 0.62 -8.71 33.27
C GLN A 720 0.60 -7.24 33.68
N SER A 721 1.56 -6.45 33.17
CA SER A 721 1.72 -5.03 33.51
C SER A 721 2.09 -4.20 32.27
N ALA A 722 1.57 -2.98 32.18
CA ALA A 722 1.94 -2.03 31.13
C ALA A 722 2.01 -0.57 31.65
N ASN A 723 3.20 -0.01 31.84
CA ASN A 723 3.35 1.41 32.17
C ASN A 723 3.66 2.23 30.89
N LEU A 724 2.68 3.02 30.44
CA LEU A 724 2.78 3.85 29.23
C LEU A 724 2.67 5.36 29.54
N GLU A 725 2.93 5.80 30.78
CA GLU A 725 2.84 7.21 31.19
C GLU A 725 3.63 8.17 30.29
N ARG A 726 4.82 7.73 29.85
CA ARG A 726 5.72 8.58 29.06
C ARG A 726 5.30 8.75 27.60
N TRP A 727 4.42 7.89 27.08
CA TRP A 727 3.97 7.96 25.69
C TRP A 727 3.32 9.32 25.39
N ASN A 728 2.40 9.74 26.26
CA ASN A 728 1.67 11.01 26.23
C ASN A 728 1.40 11.56 24.80
N PRO A 729 0.61 10.82 23.99
CA PRO A 729 0.52 11.10 22.57
C PRO A 729 -0.47 12.25 22.25
N THR A 730 0.05 13.47 22.14
CA THR A 730 -0.78 14.68 22.00
C THR A 730 -1.55 14.82 20.68
N LYS A 731 -1.20 14.03 19.66
CA LYS A 731 -1.83 14.08 18.33
C LYS A 731 -2.62 12.82 17.99
N ILE A 732 -2.76 11.87 18.92
CA ILE A 732 -3.41 10.61 18.62
C ILE A 732 -4.89 10.84 18.29
N VAL A 733 -5.35 10.23 17.20
CA VAL A 733 -6.73 10.30 16.72
C VAL A 733 -7.44 9.00 17.06
N ASN A 734 -6.81 7.86 16.76
CA ASN A 734 -7.39 6.53 16.95
C ASN A 734 -6.57 5.69 17.92
N LEU A 735 -7.23 5.13 18.94
CA LEU A 735 -6.66 4.15 19.86
C LEU A 735 -7.60 2.95 20.11
N PRO A 736 -8.28 2.39 19.08
CA PRO A 736 -9.14 1.24 19.29
C PRO A 736 -8.31 0.00 19.63
N TRP A 737 -8.90 -0.90 20.43
CA TRP A 737 -8.36 -2.23 20.75
C TRP A 737 -6.97 -2.30 21.40
N LEU A 738 -6.49 -1.20 22.00
CA LEU A 738 -5.14 -1.10 22.58
C LEU A 738 -4.69 -2.35 23.36
N PHE A 739 -5.51 -2.82 24.30
CA PHE A 739 -5.32 -3.99 25.15
C PHE A 739 -6.40 -5.06 24.96
N TYR A 740 -7.12 -5.07 23.83
CA TYR A 740 -8.19 -6.06 23.58
C TYR A 740 -7.66 -7.48 23.78
N GLY A 741 -8.32 -8.31 24.59
CA GLY A 741 -7.90 -9.70 24.83
C GLY A 741 -6.62 -9.88 25.65
N CYS A 742 -6.13 -8.85 26.35
CA CYS A 742 -5.05 -8.99 27.32
C CYS A 742 -5.57 -9.62 28.63
N GLU A 743 -5.93 -10.91 28.57
CA GLU A 743 -6.67 -11.59 29.64
C GLU A 743 -5.95 -11.62 30.99
N ASN A 744 -4.60 -11.61 31.01
CA ASN A 744 -3.79 -11.62 32.24
C ASN A 744 -3.33 -10.23 32.72
N LEU A 745 -3.75 -9.14 32.07
CA LEU A 745 -3.35 -7.79 32.47
C LEU A 745 -3.93 -7.46 33.86
N GLN A 746 -3.05 -7.20 34.82
CA GLN A 746 -3.40 -6.92 36.22
C GLN A 746 -3.28 -5.44 36.56
N GLU A 747 -2.32 -4.76 35.95
CA GLU A 747 -2.08 -3.34 36.14
C GLU A 747 -1.65 -2.66 34.84
N PHE A 748 -2.04 -1.41 34.66
CA PHE A 748 -1.53 -0.55 33.60
C PHE A 748 -1.49 0.89 34.11
N SER A 749 -0.69 1.74 33.48
CA SER A 749 -0.72 3.18 33.73
C SER A 749 -0.66 3.95 32.42
N LEU A 750 -1.64 4.82 32.20
CA LEU A 750 -1.65 5.83 31.13
C LEU A 750 -1.61 7.24 31.75
N ASP A 751 -0.99 7.37 32.93
CA ASP A 751 -1.10 8.58 33.72
C ASP A 751 -0.49 9.81 33.05
N GLY A 752 -1.19 10.94 33.17
CA GLY A 752 -0.72 12.25 32.70
C GLY A 752 -0.85 12.48 31.20
N TRP A 753 -1.54 11.60 30.47
CA TRP A 753 -1.77 11.79 29.04
C TRP A 753 -2.61 13.05 28.73
N ARG A 754 -2.22 13.75 27.66
CA ARG A 754 -2.91 14.89 27.05
C ARG A 754 -3.41 14.42 25.68
N VAL A 755 -4.72 14.32 25.50
CA VAL A 755 -5.33 13.70 24.31
C VAL A 755 -6.38 14.60 23.62
N PRO A 756 -6.01 15.80 23.15
CA PRO A 756 -6.94 16.74 22.52
C PRO A 756 -7.60 16.23 21.25
N SER A 757 -6.91 15.38 20.50
CA SER A 757 -7.35 14.89 19.18
C SER A 757 -7.99 13.51 19.20
N LEU A 758 -8.00 12.82 20.35
CA LEU A 758 -8.46 11.42 20.42
C LEU A 758 -9.96 11.34 20.14
N LEU A 759 -10.35 10.56 19.14
CA LEU A 759 -11.74 10.35 18.74
C LEU A 759 -12.34 9.09 19.37
N SER A 760 -11.57 8.02 19.52
CA SER A 760 -12.12 6.70 19.87
C SER A 760 -11.23 5.86 20.79
N LEU A 761 -11.86 5.29 21.83
CA LEU A 761 -11.32 4.21 22.67
C LEU A 761 -12.06 2.89 22.42
N GLN A 762 -12.58 2.69 21.22
CA GLN A 762 -13.35 1.50 20.87
C GLN A 762 -12.64 0.22 21.32
N GLN A 763 -13.29 -0.53 22.22
CA GLN A 763 -12.85 -1.83 22.72
C GLN A 763 -11.43 -1.87 23.27
N ALA A 764 -10.88 -0.72 23.70
CA ALA A 764 -9.49 -0.59 24.10
C ALA A 764 -9.08 -1.53 25.25
N PHE A 765 -9.98 -1.85 26.18
CA PHE A 765 -9.73 -2.77 27.30
C PHE A 765 -10.56 -4.05 27.23
N SER A 766 -11.26 -4.29 26.12
CA SER A 766 -12.22 -5.39 26.05
C SER A 766 -11.54 -6.73 26.36
N SER A 767 -12.19 -7.54 27.20
CA SER A 767 -11.73 -8.86 27.64
C SER A 767 -10.45 -8.85 28.51
N CYS A 768 -10.12 -7.72 29.15
CA CYS A 768 -9.10 -7.67 30.21
C CYS A 768 -9.63 -8.25 31.54
N THR A 769 -9.75 -9.58 31.61
CA THR A 769 -10.48 -10.26 32.71
C THR A 769 -9.81 -10.20 34.08
N LYS A 770 -8.54 -9.78 34.18
CA LYS A 770 -7.80 -9.70 35.45
C LYS A 770 -7.68 -8.30 36.03
N LEU A 771 -7.93 -7.24 35.26
CA LEU A 771 -7.89 -5.87 35.75
C LEU A 771 -8.90 -5.68 36.88
N GLU A 772 -8.49 -5.01 37.96
CA GLU A 772 -9.40 -4.59 39.03
C GLU A 772 -9.76 -3.10 38.96
N VAL A 773 -8.86 -2.28 38.40
CA VAL A 773 -9.01 -0.83 38.31
C VAL A 773 -8.64 -0.37 36.92
N ILE A 774 -9.48 0.49 36.34
CA ILE A 774 -9.20 1.25 35.13
C ILE A 774 -9.31 2.73 35.51
N ASP A 775 -8.17 3.41 35.67
CA ASP A 775 -8.12 4.81 36.07
C ASP A 775 -7.50 5.68 34.96
N LEU A 776 -8.32 6.57 34.40
CA LEU A 776 -7.94 7.57 33.39
C LEU A 776 -8.10 9.00 33.96
N SER A 777 -8.18 9.16 35.28
CA SER A 777 -8.50 10.45 35.92
C SER A 777 -7.41 11.51 35.80
N SER A 778 -6.18 11.11 35.51
CA SER A 778 -5.05 12.00 35.28
C SER A 778 -5.01 12.58 33.85
N TRP A 779 -5.89 12.10 32.95
CA TRP A 779 -5.96 12.62 31.59
C TRP A 779 -6.43 14.07 31.56
N THR A 780 -5.86 14.84 30.64
CA THR A 780 -6.19 16.25 30.44
C THR A 780 -6.45 16.55 28.98
N GLU A 781 -7.15 17.68 28.72
CA GLU A 781 -7.48 18.13 27.36
C GLU A 781 -8.32 17.13 26.53
N ILE A 782 -9.26 16.40 27.13
CA ILE A 782 -10.06 15.38 26.41
C ILE A 782 -11.21 16.04 25.65
N HIS A 783 -10.92 16.65 24.49
CA HIS A 783 -11.89 17.52 23.77
C HIS A 783 -12.64 16.84 22.62
N SER A 784 -12.10 15.76 22.04
CA SER A 784 -12.63 15.20 20.78
C SER A 784 -13.21 13.78 20.89
N LEU A 785 -13.10 13.15 22.06
CA LEU A 785 -13.46 11.74 22.26
C LEU A 785 -14.96 11.50 22.06
N ASN A 786 -15.35 10.82 21.00
CA ASN A 786 -16.76 10.60 20.66
C ASN A 786 -17.14 9.12 20.56
N SER A 787 -16.24 8.19 20.91
CA SER A 787 -16.57 6.76 20.95
C SER A 787 -15.93 6.03 22.12
N LEU A 788 -16.79 5.39 22.91
CA LEU A 788 -16.47 4.41 23.95
C LEU A 788 -17.07 3.03 23.64
N TYR A 789 -17.32 2.73 22.36
CA TYR A 789 -17.90 1.46 21.92
C TYR A 789 -17.16 0.27 22.52
N GLY A 790 -17.84 -0.56 23.31
CA GLY A 790 -17.26 -1.78 23.87
C GLY A 790 -16.00 -1.59 24.70
N THR A 791 -15.63 -0.36 25.12
CA THR A 791 -14.30 -0.04 25.66
C THR A 791 -13.89 -0.96 26.82
N PHE A 792 -14.82 -1.31 27.71
CA PHE A 792 -14.58 -2.17 28.87
C PHE A 792 -15.30 -3.53 28.78
N SER A 793 -15.82 -3.88 27.60
CA SER A 793 -16.63 -5.11 27.43
C SER A 793 -15.86 -6.36 27.87
N GLY A 794 -16.46 -7.28 28.62
CA GLY A 794 -15.78 -8.51 29.08
C GLY A 794 -14.76 -8.32 30.22
N CYS A 795 -14.63 -7.11 30.79
CA CYS A 795 -13.78 -6.85 31.96
C CYS A 795 -14.41 -7.37 33.26
N THR A 796 -14.54 -8.69 33.38
CA THR A 796 -15.35 -9.35 34.42
C THR A 796 -14.89 -9.10 35.86
N ASN A 797 -13.62 -8.79 36.10
CA ASN A 797 -13.04 -8.55 37.44
C ASN A 797 -12.84 -7.05 37.79
N VAL A 798 -13.17 -6.12 36.87
CA VAL A 798 -12.97 -4.70 37.12
C VAL A 798 -13.96 -4.21 38.18
N LYS A 799 -13.44 -3.60 39.24
CA LYS A 799 -14.16 -3.04 40.39
C LYS A 799 -14.30 -1.53 40.30
N GLU A 800 -13.29 -0.83 39.75
CA GLU A 800 -13.31 0.62 39.61
C GLU A 800 -13.02 1.03 38.16
N ILE A 801 -13.87 1.89 37.58
CA ILE A 801 -13.62 2.59 36.32
C ILE A 801 -13.71 4.09 36.58
N ARG A 802 -12.67 4.84 36.23
CA ARG A 802 -12.62 6.30 36.34
C ARG A 802 -12.23 6.91 35.00
N ILE A 803 -13.14 7.67 34.41
CA ILE A 803 -12.91 8.40 33.16
C ILE A 803 -13.51 9.82 33.26
N PRO A 804 -13.07 10.63 34.23
CA PRO A 804 -13.62 11.97 34.41
C PRO A 804 -13.16 12.95 33.32
N ASN A 805 -13.78 14.14 33.30
CA ASN A 805 -13.36 15.32 32.55
C ASN A 805 -13.38 15.22 31.02
N ILE A 806 -14.24 14.38 30.44
CA ILE A 806 -14.47 14.39 28.98
C ILE A 806 -15.25 15.64 28.55
N LYS A 807 -14.73 16.39 27.58
CA LYS A 807 -15.24 17.70 27.13
C LYS A 807 -15.81 17.72 25.70
N SER A 808 -15.90 16.56 25.04
CA SER A 808 -16.37 16.40 23.65
C SER A 808 -17.89 16.47 23.43
N GLY A 809 -18.66 16.61 24.52
CA GLY A 809 -20.12 16.61 24.46
C GLY A 809 -20.69 15.19 24.49
N PHE A 810 -21.85 15.03 25.15
CA PHE A 810 -22.54 13.76 25.30
C PHE A 810 -23.29 13.34 24.02
N LYS A 811 -23.86 14.30 23.27
CA LYS A 811 -24.72 14.10 22.10
C LYS A 811 -24.04 13.36 20.94
N THR A 812 -22.72 13.44 20.83
CA THR A 812 -21.95 12.86 19.73
C THR A 812 -21.30 11.54 20.13
N MET A 813 -21.45 11.10 21.39
CA MET A 813 -20.68 9.99 21.93
C MET A 813 -21.35 8.62 21.73
N PHE A 814 -20.60 7.64 21.24
CA PHE A 814 -21.05 6.28 20.97
C PHE A 814 -20.70 5.31 22.12
N PHE A 815 -21.72 4.72 22.77
CA PHE A 815 -21.57 3.94 24.02
C PHE A 815 -21.99 2.46 23.93
N TYR A 816 -22.23 1.93 22.74
CA TYR A 816 -22.79 0.59 22.62
C TYR A 816 -21.82 -0.46 23.19
N PHE A 817 -22.30 -1.35 24.08
CA PHE A 817 -21.51 -2.36 24.81
C PHE A 817 -20.40 -1.85 25.73
N THR A 818 -20.30 -0.55 26.03
CA THR A 818 -19.18 0.02 26.80
C THR A 818 -18.87 -0.75 28.10
N PHE A 819 -19.88 -1.16 28.85
CA PHE A 819 -19.74 -1.86 30.14
C PHE A 819 -20.28 -3.29 30.13
N ASP A 820 -20.48 -3.89 28.95
CA ASP A 820 -21.01 -5.26 28.90
C ASP A 820 -20.04 -6.23 29.59
N GLU A 821 -20.57 -7.15 30.36
CA GLU A 821 -19.91 -8.17 31.18
C GLU A 821 -18.99 -7.65 32.30
N CYS A 822 -19.08 -6.37 32.67
CA CYS A 822 -18.42 -5.78 33.84
C CYS A 822 -19.12 -6.17 35.17
N THR A 823 -19.23 -7.47 35.46
CA THR A 823 -20.07 -8.00 36.55
C THR A 823 -19.57 -7.69 37.97
N SER A 824 -18.28 -7.36 38.15
CA SER A 824 -17.66 -7.04 39.44
C SER A 824 -17.59 -5.54 39.76
N LEU A 825 -18.17 -4.67 38.92
CA LEU A 825 -18.01 -3.23 39.03
C LEU A 825 -18.67 -2.67 40.31
N GLU A 826 -17.89 -1.96 41.12
CA GLU A 826 -18.28 -1.35 42.39
C GLU A 826 -18.30 0.19 42.32
N LEU A 827 -17.48 0.79 41.46
CA LEU A 827 -17.35 2.24 41.29
C LEU A 827 -17.23 2.61 39.81
N LEU A 828 -18.05 3.57 39.36
CA LEU A 828 -17.88 4.29 38.10
C LEU A 828 -17.79 5.79 38.38
N ASP A 829 -16.69 6.41 37.95
CA ASP A 829 -16.50 7.85 38.00
C ASP A 829 -16.49 8.45 36.60
N ILE A 830 -17.52 9.22 36.31
CA ILE A 830 -17.72 9.98 35.06
C ILE A 830 -17.85 11.47 35.37
N SER A 831 -17.22 11.93 36.46
CA SER A 831 -17.30 13.33 36.90
C SER A 831 -16.73 14.29 35.84
N GLY A 832 -17.22 15.52 35.78
CA GLY A 832 -16.67 16.56 34.90
C GLY A 832 -17.07 16.47 33.42
N TRP A 833 -17.99 15.58 33.04
CA TRP A 833 -18.48 15.47 31.66
C TRP A 833 -19.36 16.67 31.24
N ILE A 834 -19.39 16.96 29.94
CA ILE A 834 -20.28 17.96 29.33
C ILE A 834 -21.56 17.29 28.80
N LEU A 835 -22.72 17.83 29.18
CA LEU A 835 -24.03 17.45 28.67
C LEU A 835 -24.56 18.52 27.70
N ASP A 836 -24.58 18.19 26.42
CA ASP A 836 -24.93 19.07 25.29
C ASP A 836 -26.08 18.53 24.43
N GLY A 837 -26.75 17.46 24.88
CA GLY A 837 -27.90 16.87 24.21
C GLY A 837 -27.96 15.34 24.35
N CYS A 838 -29.01 14.73 23.81
CA CYS A 838 -29.12 13.28 23.63
C CYS A 838 -28.68 12.88 22.21
N ASN A 839 -28.17 11.65 22.01
CA ASN A 839 -27.79 11.17 20.68
C ASN A 839 -29.01 11.10 19.74
N GLU A 840 -28.79 11.31 18.44
CA GLU A 840 -29.83 11.17 17.41
C GLU A 840 -30.14 9.68 17.11
N LYS A 841 -31.39 9.34 16.79
CA LYS A 841 -31.77 7.96 16.39
C LYS A 841 -31.16 7.65 15.02
N VAL A 842 -30.22 6.70 14.94
CA VAL A 842 -29.74 6.20 13.62
C VAL A 842 -30.63 5.03 13.18
N ALA A 843 -31.19 5.14 11.97
CA ALA A 843 -31.95 4.07 11.34
C ALA A 843 -31.00 2.99 10.81
N ASN A 844 -31.26 1.72 11.10
CA ASN A 844 -30.55 0.59 10.49
C ASN A 844 -31.55 -0.47 10.00
N SER A 845 -31.14 -1.31 9.05
CA SER A 845 -31.99 -2.17 8.20
C SER A 845 -32.75 -3.33 8.90
N GLY A 846 -32.81 -3.34 10.24
CA GLY A 846 -33.54 -4.33 11.06
C GLY A 846 -34.55 -3.74 12.06
N GLY A 847 -34.77 -2.41 12.06
CA GLY A 847 -35.60 -1.70 13.02
C GLY A 847 -34.84 -0.56 13.70
N ALA A 848 -35.55 0.52 14.04
CA ALA A 848 -34.96 1.64 14.79
C ALA A 848 -34.67 1.18 16.23
N PHE A 849 -33.40 0.93 16.54
CA PHE A 849 -32.96 0.83 17.93
C PHE A 849 -32.70 2.25 18.44
N ASP A 850 -33.12 2.53 19.68
CA ASP A 850 -32.69 3.74 20.38
C ASP A 850 -31.19 3.65 20.62
N LEU A 851 -30.39 4.18 19.70
CA LEU A 851 -28.98 4.52 19.94
C LEU A 851 -28.84 5.68 20.95
N THR A 852 -29.97 6.14 21.49
CA THR A 852 -30.10 7.52 21.90
C THR A 852 -29.50 7.80 23.25
N THR A 853 -29.40 6.85 24.18
CA THR A 853 -28.95 7.19 25.54
C THR A 853 -28.62 6.00 26.43
N VAL A 854 -28.75 4.76 25.96
CA VAL A 854 -28.52 3.58 26.79
C VAL A 854 -27.07 3.15 26.62
N PHE A 855 -26.28 3.18 27.70
CA PHE A 855 -25.06 2.37 27.75
C PHE A 855 -25.53 0.91 27.74
N TRP A 856 -25.74 0.36 26.55
CA TRP A 856 -26.41 -0.92 26.39
C TRP A 856 -25.39 -2.04 26.64
N GLY A 857 -25.63 -2.84 27.68
CA GLY A 857 -24.98 -4.12 27.95
C GLY A 857 -26.05 -5.13 28.34
N ASN A 858 -25.90 -6.39 27.95
CA ASN A 858 -26.83 -7.47 28.32
C ASN A 858 -26.67 -7.91 29.78
N THR A 859 -25.72 -7.31 30.50
CA THR A 859 -25.26 -7.73 31.82
C THR A 859 -25.01 -6.53 32.73
N TYR A 860 -25.09 -6.78 34.04
CA TYR A 860 -25.12 -5.76 35.09
C TYR A 860 -24.15 -6.12 36.23
N PRO A 861 -23.69 -5.15 37.02
CA PRO A 861 -22.97 -5.44 38.25
C PRO A 861 -23.77 -6.39 39.17
N ALA A 862 -23.09 -7.37 39.77
CA ALA A 862 -23.72 -8.37 40.62
C ALA A 862 -23.96 -7.85 42.06
N GLY A 863 -23.14 -6.90 42.52
CA GLY A 863 -23.14 -6.35 43.87
C GLY A 863 -23.60 -4.89 43.96
N PRO A 864 -23.52 -4.28 45.16
CA PRO A 864 -23.72 -2.84 45.33
C PRO A 864 -22.73 -2.04 44.47
N PHE A 865 -23.21 -0.94 43.90
CA PHE A 865 -22.44 -0.13 42.96
C PHE A 865 -22.52 1.36 43.31
N THR A 866 -21.47 2.13 43.05
CA THR A 866 -21.41 3.59 43.25
C THR A 866 -21.17 4.29 41.93
N LEU A 867 -21.99 5.29 41.62
CA LEU A 867 -21.80 6.19 40.49
C LEU A 867 -21.45 7.58 41.00
N LEU A 868 -20.30 8.09 40.55
CA LEU A 868 -19.91 9.49 40.72
C LEU A 868 -20.14 10.22 39.41
N ALA A 869 -21.07 11.16 39.43
CA ALA A 869 -21.36 12.07 38.34
C ALA A 869 -21.24 13.50 38.89
N ASP A 870 -20.10 13.85 39.46
CA ASP A 870 -19.89 15.17 40.06
C ASP A 870 -19.37 16.17 39.00
N ASN A 871 -19.52 17.47 39.22
CA ASN A 871 -18.99 18.56 38.39
C ASN A 871 -19.44 18.55 36.91
N TRP A 872 -20.62 18.03 36.58
CA TRP A 872 -21.12 18.08 35.21
C TRP A 872 -21.52 19.49 34.80
N GLU A 873 -21.37 19.78 33.50
CA GLU A 873 -21.75 21.05 32.89
C GLU A 873 -22.83 20.82 31.84
N VAL A 874 -23.95 21.54 31.94
CA VAL A 874 -25.04 21.49 30.95
C VAL A 874 -24.92 22.69 30.02
N THR A 875 -24.87 22.49 28.71
CA THR A 875 -24.55 23.55 27.75
C THR A 875 -25.70 23.90 26.80
N VAL A 876 -26.78 23.12 26.77
CA VAL A 876 -27.96 23.40 25.93
C VAL A 876 -29.25 23.34 26.74
N ASP A 877 -30.28 24.05 26.27
CA ASP A 877 -31.61 24.00 26.86
C ASP A 877 -32.25 22.63 26.69
N GLU A 878 -33.16 22.27 27.58
CA GLU A 878 -34.03 21.10 27.44
C GLU A 878 -33.35 19.71 27.44
N VAL A 879 -32.08 19.61 27.83
CA VAL A 879 -31.38 18.31 27.98
C VAL A 879 -32.09 17.39 28.98
N LEU A 880 -32.68 17.94 30.04
CA LEU A 880 -33.26 17.19 31.15
C LEU A 880 -34.81 17.20 31.16
N THR A 881 -35.46 17.81 30.17
CA THR A 881 -36.89 18.19 30.21
C THR A 881 -37.89 17.11 29.80
N ASN A 882 -37.49 15.96 29.23
CA ASN A 882 -38.46 15.05 28.59
C ASN A 882 -38.31 13.56 28.95
N ALA A 883 -39.45 12.88 29.18
CA ALA A 883 -39.49 11.45 29.53
C ALA A 883 -39.31 10.50 28.32
N ASP A 884 -39.39 11.03 27.09
CA ASP A 884 -39.26 10.29 25.84
C ASP A 884 -37.85 10.42 25.21
N GLN A 885 -37.03 11.38 25.68
CA GLN A 885 -35.60 11.55 25.37
C GLN A 885 -34.81 11.38 26.66
N LYS A 886 -34.73 10.14 27.16
CA LYS A 886 -34.20 9.85 28.51
C LYS A 886 -32.69 9.84 28.49
N LEU A 887 -31.98 10.70 29.24
CA LEU A 887 -30.57 10.44 29.57
C LEU A 887 -30.50 9.18 30.46
N GLU A 888 -30.22 8.01 29.87
CA GLU A 888 -30.12 6.75 30.60
C GLU A 888 -28.68 6.53 31.11
N VAL A 889 -28.58 6.32 32.43
CA VAL A 889 -27.34 6.08 33.17
C VAL A 889 -27.02 4.57 33.11
N PRO A 890 -25.75 4.09 33.16
CA PRO A 890 -25.25 2.98 32.31
C PRO A 890 -25.89 1.60 32.29
N TRP A 891 -26.99 1.36 32.97
CA TRP A 891 -27.71 0.10 32.86
C TRP A 891 -29.21 0.30 33.05
N TYR A 892 -30.00 -0.41 32.23
CA TYR A 892 -31.40 -0.66 32.53
C TYR A 892 -31.54 -2.01 33.24
N ASP A 893 -31.63 -2.04 34.57
CA ASP A 893 -31.76 -3.29 35.35
C ASP A 893 -33.20 -3.49 35.87
N SER A 894 -33.82 -4.61 35.50
CA SER A 894 -35.18 -4.97 35.92
C SER A 894 -35.27 -5.69 37.28
N ARG A 895 -34.14 -6.07 37.88
CA ARG A 895 -34.10 -6.65 39.24
C ARG A 895 -34.70 -5.66 40.24
N THR A 896 -35.30 -6.15 41.32
CA THR A 896 -35.97 -5.33 42.37
C THR A 896 -35.16 -5.18 43.66
N ASP A 897 -34.00 -5.83 43.76
CA ASP A 897 -33.08 -5.83 44.91
C ASP A 897 -31.72 -5.15 44.64
N PHE A 898 -31.36 -4.90 43.38
CA PHE A 898 -30.17 -4.12 43.01
C PHE A 898 -30.10 -2.76 43.73
N LYS A 899 -28.92 -2.41 44.27
CA LYS A 899 -28.67 -1.16 45.02
C LYS A 899 -27.50 -0.42 44.41
N ALA A 900 -27.74 0.81 43.96
CA ALA A 900 -26.69 1.77 43.64
C ALA A 900 -26.67 2.96 44.61
N ASN A 901 -25.51 3.53 44.85
CA ASN A 901 -25.31 4.82 45.50
C ASN A 901 -24.93 5.82 44.41
N VAL A 902 -25.73 6.86 44.21
CA VAL A 902 -25.42 7.90 43.22
C VAL A 902 -25.16 9.22 43.92
N SER A 903 -24.02 9.80 43.59
CA SER A 903 -23.59 11.13 43.98
C SER A 903 -23.67 12.07 42.78
N ILE A 904 -24.34 13.21 42.98
CA ILE A 904 -24.51 14.25 41.96
C ILE A 904 -24.20 15.61 42.60
N ASN A 905 -22.92 15.98 42.59
CA ASN A 905 -22.44 17.20 43.24
C ASN A 905 -21.88 18.23 42.26
N ASN A 906 -21.99 19.51 42.59
CA ASN A 906 -21.35 20.64 41.92
C ASN A 906 -21.71 20.80 40.43
N TRP A 907 -22.96 20.47 40.08
CA TRP A 907 -23.43 20.64 38.70
C TRP A 907 -23.59 22.11 38.36
N ASN A 908 -23.09 22.49 37.18
CA ASN A 908 -23.32 23.80 36.61
C ASN A 908 -24.33 23.70 35.46
N LEU A 909 -25.55 24.21 35.67
CA LEU A 909 -26.59 24.20 34.64
C LEU A 909 -26.45 25.33 33.61
N ASN A 910 -25.43 26.21 33.74
CA ASN A 910 -25.18 27.36 32.86
C ASN A 910 -26.39 28.27 32.62
N ASN A 911 -27.35 28.33 33.55
CA ASN A 911 -28.62 29.06 33.40
C ASN A 911 -29.47 28.62 32.20
N THR A 912 -29.20 27.43 31.64
CA THR A 912 -30.02 26.81 30.60
C THR A 912 -31.43 26.54 31.10
N VAL A 913 -32.41 26.55 30.20
CA VAL A 913 -33.81 26.28 30.50
C VAL A 913 -33.98 24.78 30.74
N GLN A 914 -34.16 24.39 32.01
CA GLN A 914 -34.27 22.98 32.42
C GLN A 914 -35.54 22.71 33.24
N ASP A 915 -36.31 21.72 32.83
CA ASP A 915 -37.40 21.12 33.61
C ASP A 915 -36.90 19.82 34.22
N LEU A 916 -36.52 19.84 35.49
CA LEU A 916 -35.98 18.66 36.17
C LEU A 916 -37.09 17.70 36.65
N SER A 917 -38.35 17.90 36.24
CA SER A 917 -39.43 16.95 36.54
C SER A 917 -39.19 15.58 35.91
N GLY A 918 -38.50 15.55 34.76
CA GLY A 918 -38.05 14.35 34.05
C GLY A 918 -37.15 13.44 34.90
N LEU A 919 -36.44 13.99 35.90
CA LEU A 919 -35.53 13.20 36.72
C LEU A 919 -36.22 12.13 37.58
N SER A 920 -37.53 12.27 37.82
CA SER A 920 -38.34 11.25 38.52
C SER A 920 -38.90 10.13 37.63
N ARG A 921 -38.75 10.24 36.31
CA ARG A 921 -39.33 9.35 35.29
C ARG A 921 -38.33 8.84 34.25
N GLY A 922 -37.22 9.54 34.03
CA GLY A 922 -36.22 9.31 32.97
C GLY A 922 -34.76 9.27 33.47
N TRP A 923 -34.35 10.07 34.46
CA TRP A 923 -33.20 9.73 35.34
C TRP A 923 -33.63 8.76 36.44
N SER A 924 -34.24 7.68 36.03
CA SER A 924 -34.13 6.51 36.87
C SER A 924 -32.70 6.03 36.73
N VAL A 925 -31.82 6.38 37.67
CA VAL A 925 -30.59 5.60 37.84
C VAL A 925 -31.08 4.14 37.95
N LEU A 926 -30.79 3.33 36.93
CA LEU A 926 -31.14 1.90 36.89
C LEU A 926 -32.64 1.59 36.89
N GLY A 927 -33.49 2.43 36.28
CA GLY A 927 -34.93 2.12 36.21
C GLY A 927 -35.69 2.32 37.53
N ARG A 928 -35.06 2.86 38.60
CA ARG A 928 -35.67 3.11 39.90
C ARG A 928 -35.62 4.55 40.40
N LYS A 929 -36.54 4.89 41.30
CA LYS A 929 -36.77 6.24 41.83
C LYS A 929 -36.00 6.56 43.11
N ASP A 930 -35.20 5.63 43.64
CA ASP A 930 -34.66 5.66 45.00
C ASP A 930 -33.15 5.37 45.10
N GLN A 931 -32.36 5.68 44.07
CA GLN A 931 -30.92 5.33 44.05
C GLN A 931 -29.99 6.51 44.40
N ILE A 932 -30.51 7.74 44.41
CA ILE A 932 -29.71 8.94 44.71
C ILE A 932 -29.55 9.07 46.23
N THR A 933 -28.30 9.14 46.70
CA THR A 933 -27.97 9.30 48.13
C THR A 933 -27.53 10.72 48.47
N GLU A 934 -26.97 11.46 47.52
CA GLU A 934 -26.42 12.79 47.76
C GLU A 934 -26.64 13.75 46.57
N LEU A 935 -27.08 14.99 46.87
CA LEU A 935 -27.22 16.12 45.94
C LEU A 935 -26.60 17.38 46.56
N LYS A 936 -25.48 17.91 46.04
CA LYS A 936 -24.84 19.12 46.62
C LYS A 936 -24.30 20.10 45.58
N GLY A 937 -24.18 21.37 45.93
CA GLY A 937 -23.32 22.33 45.22
C GLY A 937 -23.81 22.80 43.85
N TRP A 938 -25.10 22.64 43.54
CA TRP A 938 -25.65 23.02 42.22
C TRP A 938 -25.58 24.54 41.99
N SER A 939 -25.27 24.96 40.77
CA SER A 939 -25.24 26.36 40.31
C SER A 939 -25.97 26.54 38.97
N GLY A 940 -26.18 27.80 38.56
CA GLY A 940 -26.83 28.10 37.28
C GLY A 940 -28.34 27.84 37.27
N LEU A 941 -28.99 27.90 38.44
CA LEU A 941 -30.39 27.50 38.61
C LEU A 941 -31.42 28.49 38.03
N SER A 942 -31.01 29.64 37.49
CA SER A 942 -31.98 30.68 37.08
C SER A 942 -32.87 30.26 35.91
N GLY A 943 -32.42 29.30 35.08
CA GLY A 943 -33.20 28.72 34.00
C GLY A 943 -34.04 27.50 34.42
N VAL A 944 -33.97 27.06 35.68
CA VAL A 944 -34.69 25.88 36.15
C VAL A 944 -36.17 26.19 36.35
N THR A 945 -37.05 25.53 35.60
CA THR A 945 -38.50 25.72 35.63
C THR A 945 -39.21 24.80 36.63
N SER A 946 -38.58 23.67 36.99
CA SER A 946 -39.07 22.73 38.01
C SER A 946 -37.93 21.90 38.60
N MET A 947 -38.00 21.62 39.90
CA MET A 947 -37.11 20.68 40.63
C MET A 947 -37.86 19.44 41.14
N GLU A 948 -39.14 19.27 40.79
CA GLU A 948 -39.99 18.22 41.38
C GLU A 948 -39.37 16.82 41.21
N GLY A 949 -38.79 16.55 40.05
CA GLY A 949 -38.26 15.23 39.72
C GLY A 949 -36.97 14.87 40.47
N MET A 950 -36.18 15.87 40.89
CA MET A 950 -34.97 15.66 41.69
C MET A 950 -35.28 15.07 43.07
N LEU A 951 -36.41 15.46 43.66
CA LEU A 951 -36.72 15.17 45.07
C LEU A 951 -37.81 14.10 45.21
N LYS A 952 -38.71 13.98 44.23
CA LYS A 952 -39.89 13.12 44.32
C LYS A 952 -39.53 11.65 44.10
N GLY A 953 -39.65 10.85 45.17
CA GLY A 953 -39.48 9.39 45.13
C GLY A 953 -38.13 8.88 45.64
N GLN A 954 -37.19 9.77 45.96
CA GLN A 954 -35.83 9.44 46.42
C GLN A 954 -35.80 9.07 47.90
N SER A 955 -36.26 7.86 48.24
CA SER A 955 -36.34 7.40 49.64
C SER A 955 -34.98 7.19 50.32
N ARG A 956 -33.88 7.13 49.54
CA ARG A 956 -32.50 6.96 50.01
C ARG A 956 -31.68 8.26 50.04
N LEU A 957 -32.29 9.40 49.76
CA LEU A 957 -31.61 10.70 49.75
C LEU A 957 -31.26 11.12 51.19
N GLU A 958 -29.96 11.21 51.50
CA GLU A 958 -29.46 11.51 52.84
C GLU A 958 -29.07 12.99 53.00
N ARG A 959 -28.61 13.65 51.93
CA ARG A 959 -28.14 15.03 51.98
C ARG A 959 -28.47 15.81 50.71
N VAL A 960 -29.02 17.01 50.90
CA VAL A 960 -29.30 18.01 49.87
C VAL A 960 -28.65 19.34 50.26
N SER A 961 -27.88 19.95 49.36
CA SER A 961 -27.31 21.29 49.52
C SER A 961 -27.33 22.04 48.20
N ILE A 962 -28.00 23.19 48.16
CA ILE A 962 -28.00 24.08 46.99
C ILE A 962 -27.17 25.30 47.35
N THR A 963 -26.23 25.68 46.48
CA THR A 963 -25.34 26.84 46.67
C THR A 963 -25.73 27.96 45.70
N GLU A 964 -25.45 29.21 46.07
CA GLU A 964 -25.76 30.38 45.22
C GLU A 964 -24.92 30.44 43.95
#